data_AF-A0A9W5UZ21-F1
#
_entry.id   AF-A0A9W5UZ21-F1
#
_cell.length_a   1.000
_cell.length_b   1.000
_cell.length_c   1.000
_cell.angle_alpha   90.00
_cell.angle_beta   90.00
_cell.angle_gamma   90.00
#
_symmetry.space_group_name_H-M   'P 1'
#
loop_
_entity.id
_entity.type
_entity.pdbx_description
1 polymer ?
#
loop_
_entity_poly.entity_id
_entity_poly.type
_entity_poly.pdbx_seq_one_letter_code
_entity_poly.pdbx_strand_id
1 'polypeptide(L)'
;MKHLVKLLLLLLLLPQFHSVTKAEEYTNTETESPPLVYQDVSAGLIGYHFNDTNFNDLALITNHPTGDLEVSFEEMGELVMNQQRYQSACWMGKIKISESGLYTFKTSANKYIRLWINNQQLINEDENVTPIELESGNSYDIKIEYQNKDAEPNNEHLYLHWIKPNNQEEIVPTNNFLFPDNIVSQEEDLKNSKRNKRNVTIPTLPDSDDDGIPDSLETNGYTVDVRNGKLVVVGWNENVHRRKGLTKYYSSPMKWSTASDPYSDFQKVTGLIDKQIKPEARNPLVVAYPIVNTDMEQIIVSKNNNISIGNSQNTSQTVTKSMNNSKTDSISASVNAELSASLSDITAKVATSFSKEHSTTTSVEEGTSDTSDTGWSNSIGIQTGESAYFGANVRYKNRGTAPIYKVKPTTTFVLGNDQSIATITAKENQIANVLPPDGFYPSKTQAPIMINTKDDFSASPITLNFEQLRTLEEQKKMRIEMNQVSGGVGVLQRNGEIQVTSDWGLYLPQIENTSAHIIFDTKDNEAIERRITAIDPDDVLEKTKPEITLKEALKLAFNIREENKQFYYKDRIVGGFEIICDPETLHLIQEQLNQMNEKNIYNVKLNAKMNFLIKELSVSEAIDQLFVKYKRGQGLKPNITQEVVQHVQEIVNTLPNSSQRSQLQTRIDDANLIIKLRSLANVNVTKINSTDYRLEFRPNIRIPEIMAYGFLISNGGESWEGDTENIVNIDRLITISNADPESYVNFVITLQSGKSYVLYEQ
;
A
#
# COMPACT_ATOMS: atom_id res chain seq x y z
N MET A 1 -31.21 -9.71 -44.27
CA MET A 1 -32.33 -10.63 -44.57
C MET A 1 -31.92 -12.01 -44.05
N LYS A 2 -32.54 -12.54 -42.97
CA LYS A 2 -33.63 -13.55 -42.98
C LYS A 2 -33.20 -14.86 -43.70
N HIS A 3 -33.22 -16.08 -43.14
CA HIS A 3 -33.63 -16.69 -41.84
C HIS A 3 -32.52 -17.67 -41.37
N LEU A 4 -32.37 -18.17 -40.12
CA LEU A 4 -33.13 -18.19 -38.85
C LEU A 4 -34.29 -19.21 -38.70
N VAL A 5 -33.99 -20.41 -38.19
CA VAL A 5 -34.91 -21.35 -37.50
C VAL A 5 -34.23 -21.90 -36.25
N LYS A 6 -34.95 -21.95 -35.12
CA LYS A 6 -34.53 -22.56 -33.84
C LYS A 6 -35.07 -23.98 -33.72
N LEU A 7 -34.37 -24.86 -33.01
CA LEU A 7 -35.03 -25.74 -32.04
C LEU A 7 -34.10 -26.05 -30.86
N LEU A 8 -34.69 -26.15 -29.67
CA LEU A 8 -34.06 -26.43 -28.38
C LEU A 8 -34.80 -27.63 -27.80
N LEU A 9 -34.13 -28.70 -27.36
CA LEU A 9 -34.30 -29.26 -26.00
C LEU A 9 -33.34 -30.43 -25.69
N LEU A 10 -32.91 -30.38 -24.43
CA LEU A 10 -32.15 -31.30 -23.60
C LEU A 10 -32.73 -32.74 -23.46
N LEU A 11 -31.88 -33.77 -23.36
CA LEU A 11 -31.85 -34.70 -22.21
C LEU A 11 -30.58 -35.60 -22.19
N LEU A 12 -30.25 -36.14 -21.00
CA LEU A 12 -29.00 -36.86 -20.68
C LEU A 12 -29.01 -38.36 -21.04
N LEU A 13 -27.81 -38.96 -21.17
CA LEU A 13 -27.44 -40.23 -20.50
C LEU A 13 -25.92 -40.49 -20.51
N LEU A 14 -25.48 -41.38 -19.59
CA LEU A 14 -24.10 -41.58 -19.10
C LEU A 14 -23.15 -42.34 -20.04
N PRO A 15 -21.81 -42.24 -19.84
CA PRO A 15 -20.83 -42.95 -20.66
C PRO A 15 -20.67 -44.43 -20.25
N GLN A 16 -20.35 -45.29 -21.21
CA GLN A 16 -19.83 -46.63 -20.94
C GLN A 16 -18.42 -46.80 -21.50
N PHE A 17 -17.56 -47.41 -20.66
CA PHE A 17 -16.19 -47.79 -20.98
C PHE A 17 -16.10 -48.64 -22.24
N HIS A 18 -15.10 -48.37 -23.09
CA HIS A 18 -14.54 -49.35 -24.01
C HIS A 18 -13.02 -49.27 -23.95
N SER A 19 -12.40 -50.35 -23.49
CA SER A 19 -10.96 -50.56 -23.58
C SER A 19 -10.58 -50.86 -25.02
N VAL A 20 -9.49 -50.25 -25.51
CA VAL A 20 -8.82 -50.68 -26.75
C VAL A 20 -7.36 -50.95 -26.42
N THR A 21 -6.97 -52.22 -26.48
CA THR A 21 -5.58 -52.65 -26.47
C THR A 21 -4.87 -52.16 -27.73
N LYS A 22 -3.66 -51.63 -27.57
CA LYS A 22 -2.81 -51.20 -28.69
C LYS A 22 -1.57 -52.09 -28.74
N ALA A 23 -1.19 -52.52 -29.94
CA ALA A 23 -0.05 -53.40 -30.16
C ALA A 23 1.29 -52.69 -29.87
N GLU A 24 2.29 -53.47 -29.47
CA GLU A 24 3.67 -53.02 -29.28
C GLU A 24 4.35 -52.75 -30.61
N GLU A 25 5.02 -51.60 -30.72
CA GLU A 25 6.03 -51.36 -31.75
C GLU A 25 7.24 -50.73 -31.04
N TYR A 26 8.37 -51.43 -31.04
CA TYR A 26 9.55 -51.05 -30.27
C TYR A 26 10.35 -49.95 -30.97
N THR A 27 10.44 -48.78 -30.36
CA THR A 27 11.46 -47.77 -30.67
C THR A 27 12.14 -47.32 -29.38
N ASN A 28 13.47 -47.47 -29.31
CA ASN A 28 14.28 -46.99 -28.19
C ASN A 28 14.24 -45.46 -28.14
N THR A 29 13.68 -44.90 -27.08
CA THR A 29 13.85 -43.51 -26.67
C THR A 29 14.38 -43.49 -25.25
N GLU A 30 15.32 -42.58 -24.99
CA GLU A 30 15.96 -42.42 -23.68
C GLU A 30 14.91 -42.16 -22.59
N THR A 31 15.13 -42.73 -21.41
CA THR A 31 14.25 -42.54 -20.25
C THR A 31 14.35 -41.11 -19.75
N GLU A 32 13.44 -40.24 -20.20
CA GLU A 32 13.09 -39.04 -19.45
C GLU A 32 12.59 -39.47 -18.06
N SER A 33 13.11 -38.80 -17.03
CA SER A 33 12.67 -38.97 -15.65
C SER A 33 11.17 -38.63 -15.51
N PRO A 34 10.43 -39.30 -14.61
CA PRO A 34 9.02 -39.03 -14.43
C PRO A 34 8.78 -37.57 -13.98
N PRO A 35 7.62 -36.97 -14.29
CA PRO A 35 7.34 -35.58 -13.93
C PRO A 35 7.49 -35.35 -12.43
N LEU A 36 8.17 -34.26 -12.07
CA LEU A 36 8.30 -33.83 -10.68
C LEU A 36 6.92 -33.76 -10.02
N VAL A 37 6.72 -34.58 -8.98
CA VAL A 37 5.56 -34.45 -8.11
C VAL A 37 5.63 -33.06 -7.47
N TYR A 38 4.62 -32.22 -7.71
CA TYR A 38 4.50 -30.92 -7.05
C TYR A 38 4.45 -31.15 -5.53
N GLN A 39 5.58 -30.95 -4.86
CA GLN A 39 5.63 -30.92 -3.40
C GLN A 39 4.88 -29.69 -2.91
N ASP A 40 4.11 -29.88 -1.84
CA ASP A 40 3.43 -28.78 -1.17
C ASP A 40 4.46 -27.92 -0.42
N VAL A 41 4.73 -26.73 -0.95
CA VAL A 41 5.60 -25.71 -0.33
C VAL A 41 5.05 -25.17 1.00
N SER A 42 3.81 -25.49 1.36
CA SER A 42 3.17 -25.03 2.61
C SER A 42 3.28 -26.01 3.79
N ALA A 43 4.10 -27.05 3.67
CA ALA A 43 4.39 -27.99 4.75
C ALA A 43 5.88 -28.42 4.80
N GLY A 44 6.25 -29.11 5.88
CA GLY A 44 7.61 -29.60 6.13
C GLY A 44 8.21 -29.12 7.46
N LEU A 45 9.44 -29.57 7.73
CA LEU A 45 10.30 -28.97 8.76
C LEU A 45 10.98 -27.72 8.18
N ILE A 46 11.27 -26.73 9.02
CA ILE A 46 12.16 -25.61 8.64
C ILE A 46 13.58 -25.98 9.07
N GLY A 47 14.50 -25.97 8.11
CA GLY A 47 15.92 -26.24 8.28
C GLY A 47 16.76 -24.96 8.13
N TYR A 48 17.55 -24.65 9.14
CA TYR A 48 18.60 -23.62 9.14
C TYR A 48 19.94 -24.31 8.84
N HIS A 49 20.61 -23.95 7.76
CA HIS A 49 21.84 -24.60 7.29
C HIS A 49 23.03 -23.65 7.37
N PHE A 50 24.17 -24.13 7.86
CA PHE A 50 25.33 -23.29 8.21
C PHE A 50 26.61 -23.74 7.49
N ASN A 51 27.47 -22.78 7.15
CA ASN A 51 28.79 -23.05 6.57
C ASN A 51 29.81 -23.51 7.62
N ASP A 52 29.61 -23.18 8.90
CA ASP A 52 30.48 -23.57 10.01
C ASP A 52 29.88 -24.70 10.86
N THR A 53 30.68 -25.33 11.72
CA THR A 53 30.24 -26.42 12.60
C THR A 53 29.49 -25.96 13.85
N ASN A 54 29.47 -24.65 14.13
CA ASN A 54 29.04 -24.08 15.41
C ASN A 54 27.83 -23.14 15.29
N PHE A 55 27.10 -23.19 14.16
CA PHE A 55 25.82 -22.49 13.93
C PHE A 55 25.89 -20.95 13.92
N ASN A 56 26.99 -20.37 13.40
CA ASN A 56 27.18 -18.91 13.37
C ASN A 56 27.06 -18.32 11.96
N ASP A 57 27.52 -19.03 10.93
CA ASP A 57 27.51 -18.57 9.54
C ASP A 57 26.35 -19.21 8.78
N LEU A 58 25.15 -18.66 8.98
CA LEU A 58 23.91 -19.12 8.33
C LEU A 58 24.01 -18.93 6.81
N ALA A 59 23.94 -20.04 6.08
CA ALA A 59 23.97 -20.05 4.63
C ALA A 59 22.57 -19.86 4.02
N LEU A 60 21.56 -20.57 4.54
CA LEU A 60 20.16 -20.48 4.10
C LEU A 60 19.18 -21.07 5.13
N ILE A 61 17.91 -20.70 4.99
CA ILE A 61 16.75 -21.33 5.63
C ILE A 61 15.86 -21.93 4.54
N THR A 62 15.38 -23.16 4.71
CA THR A 62 14.54 -23.85 3.70
C THR A 62 13.56 -24.86 4.32
N ASN A 63 12.50 -25.22 3.60
CA ASN A 63 11.57 -26.25 4.03
C ASN A 63 11.97 -27.66 3.55
N HIS A 64 11.78 -28.63 4.43
CA HIS A 64 11.98 -30.06 4.19
C HIS A 64 10.63 -30.78 4.32
N PRO A 65 9.90 -30.99 3.21
CA PRO A 65 8.60 -31.66 3.26
C PRO A 65 8.70 -33.11 3.74
N THR A 66 9.78 -33.81 3.39
CA THR A 66 10.02 -35.22 3.75
C THR A 66 11.19 -35.36 4.71
N GLY A 67 11.49 -36.60 5.12
CA GLY A 67 12.71 -36.96 5.83
C GLY A 67 13.99 -36.82 4.99
N ASP A 68 13.93 -36.39 3.72
CA ASP A 68 15.10 -35.88 3.02
C ASP A 68 15.52 -34.53 3.61
N LEU A 69 16.56 -34.56 4.46
CA LEU A 69 17.08 -33.40 5.18
C LEU A 69 18.21 -32.71 4.42
N GLU A 70 18.60 -33.21 3.24
CA GLU A 70 19.70 -32.64 2.48
C GLU A 70 19.28 -31.44 1.62
N VAL A 71 20.26 -30.57 1.37
CA VAL A 71 20.20 -29.46 0.42
C VAL A 71 21.52 -29.47 -0.33
N SER A 72 21.47 -29.61 -1.65
CA SER A 72 22.67 -29.50 -2.49
C SER A 72 22.85 -28.09 -3.05
N PHE A 73 24.10 -27.74 -3.40
CA PHE A 73 24.35 -26.50 -4.12
C PHE A 73 23.71 -26.54 -5.53
N GLU A 74 23.65 -27.70 -6.20
CA GLU A 74 22.97 -27.79 -7.51
C GLU A 74 21.47 -27.48 -7.42
N GLU A 75 20.81 -27.76 -6.30
CA GLU A 75 19.38 -27.42 -6.11
C GLU A 75 19.16 -25.91 -5.99
N MET A 76 20.01 -25.22 -5.23
CA MET A 76 19.83 -23.80 -4.91
C MET A 76 20.46 -22.87 -5.96
N GLY A 77 21.51 -23.36 -6.62
CA GLY A 77 22.32 -22.63 -7.58
C GLY A 77 22.92 -21.35 -7.00
N GLU A 78 23.10 -20.35 -7.85
CA GLU A 78 23.69 -19.05 -7.49
C GLU A 78 22.93 -18.25 -6.41
N LEU A 79 21.83 -18.74 -5.80
CA LEU A 79 21.23 -18.02 -4.66
C LEU A 79 22.13 -18.00 -3.42
N VAL A 80 22.93 -19.06 -3.26
CA VAL A 80 23.82 -19.28 -2.12
C VAL A 80 25.27 -19.04 -2.55
N MET A 81 26.08 -18.48 -1.67
CA MET A 81 27.45 -18.05 -1.99
C MET A 81 28.49 -19.17 -1.87
N ASN A 82 28.25 -20.17 -1.00
CA ASN A 82 29.15 -21.30 -0.78
C ASN A 82 28.71 -22.52 -1.61
N GLN A 83 29.68 -23.18 -2.25
CA GLN A 83 29.48 -24.39 -3.06
C GLN A 83 29.84 -25.68 -2.30
N GLN A 84 30.27 -25.57 -1.05
CA GLN A 84 30.57 -26.70 -0.18
C GLN A 84 29.32 -27.19 0.57
N ARG A 85 29.35 -28.44 1.01
CA ARG A 85 28.33 -29.03 1.89
C ARG A 85 28.26 -28.26 3.22
N TYR A 86 27.06 -28.02 3.72
CA TYR A 86 26.85 -27.38 5.03
C TYR A 86 27.44 -28.23 6.17
N GLN A 87 28.08 -27.56 7.13
CA GLN A 87 28.83 -28.22 8.21
C GLN A 87 28.03 -28.41 9.50
N SER A 88 26.99 -27.60 9.70
CA SER A 88 25.96 -27.87 10.71
C SER A 88 24.59 -27.45 10.19
N ALA A 89 23.53 -28.01 10.77
CA ALA A 89 22.16 -27.64 10.44
C ALA A 89 21.20 -27.96 11.60
N CYS A 90 20.10 -27.21 11.65
CA CYS A 90 19.07 -27.31 12.69
C CYS A 90 17.69 -27.38 12.03
N TRP A 91 16.92 -28.44 12.29
CA TRP A 91 15.54 -28.56 11.80
C TRP A 91 14.52 -28.52 12.93
N MET A 92 13.43 -27.82 12.69
CA MET A 92 12.32 -27.67 13.62
C MET A 92 10.96 -27.76 12.92
N GLY A 93 9.96 -28.24 13.65
CA GLY A 93 8.58 -28.33 13.17
C GLY A 93 7.79 -29.31 14.03
N LYS A 94 6.76 -29.93 13.44
CA LYS A 94 5.99 -31.00 14.08
C LYS A 94 5.90 -32.23 13.20
N ILE A 95 5.92 -33.40 13.85
CA ILE A 95 5.60 -34.67 13.22
C ILE A 95 4.17 -35.09 13.55
N LYS A 96 3.36 -35.32 12.52
CA LYS A 96 1.96 -35.77 12.59
C LYS A 96 1.91 -37.29 12.50
N ILE A 97 1.13 -37.92 13.37
CA ILE A 97 1.09 -39.39 13.49
C ILE A 97 -0.25 -39.93 12.99
N SER A 98 -0.18 -40.97 12.16
CA SER A 98 -1.35 -41.57 11.48
C SER A 98 -1.76 -42.93 12.04
N GLU A 99 -0.83 -43.67 12.65
CA GLU A 99 -1.05 -44.97 13.28
C GLU A 99 -0.52 -44.90 14.73
N SER A 100 -1.30 -45.35 15.71
CA SER A 100 -0.86 -45.37 17.11
C SER A 100 0.11 -46.54 17.36
N GLY A 101 1.16 -46.33 18.14
CA GLY A 101 2.03 -47.39 18.63
C GLY A 101 3.48 -46.94 18.84
N LEU A 102 4.38 -47.92 18.89
CA LEU A 102 5.80 -47.70 19.11
C LEU A 102 6.53 -47.34 17.80
N TYR A 103 7.18 -46.18 17.75
CA TYR A 103 8.00 -45.71 16.65
C TYR A 103 9.48 -45.69 17.05
N THR A 104 10.38 -45.99 16.11
CA THR A 104 11.83 -45.77 16.30
C THR A 104 12.35 -44.85 15.21
N PHE A 105 13.00 -43.74 15.58
CA PHE A 105 13.60 -42.82 14.62
C PHE A 105 15.08 -43.15 14.39
N LYS A 106 15.54 -42.99 13.15
CA LYS A 106 16.94 -43.17 12.75
C LYS A 106 17.33 -42.13 11.73
N THR A 107 18.60 -41.83 11.63
CA THR A 107 19.17 -41.11 10.48
C THR A 107 20.25 -41.93 9.80
N SER A 108 20.58 -41.60 8.55
CA SER A 108 21.75 -42.16 7.87
C SER A 108 23.09 -41.77 8.51
N ALA A 109 23.12 -40.75 9.38
CA ALA A 109 24.34 -40.20 9.95
C ALA A 109 24.26 -40.00 11.48
N ASN A 110 23.71 -40.99 12.21
CA ASN A 110 23.42 -40.89 13.65
C ASN A 110 24.55 -40.29 14.49
N LYS A 111 25.82 -40.70 14.30
CA LYS A 111 27.03 -40.10 14.90
C LYS A 111 27.11 -38.57 14.93
N TYR A 112 26.46 -37.87 14.01
CA TYR A 112 26.46 -36.41 13.91
C TYR A 112 25.12 -35.76 14.30
N ILE A 113 24.12 -36.56 14.72
CA ILE A 113 22.75 -36.12 14.93
C ILE A 113 22.35 -36.15 16.40
N ARG A 114 21.59 -35.15 16.82
CA ARG A 114 20.73 -35.21 18.01
C ARG A 114 19.29 -34.96 17.60
N LEU A 115 18.37 -35.75 18.11
CA LEU A 115 16.94 -35.67 17.75
C LEU A 115 16.09 -35.73 19.00
N TRP A 116 15.12 -34.83 19.10
CA TRP A 116 14.13 -34.78 20.18
C TRP A 116 12.71 -34.77 19.62
N ILE A 117 11.79 -35.45 20.31
CA ILE A 117 10.35 -35.32 20.10
C ILE A 117 9.69 -34.92 21.42
N ASN A 118 8.89 -33.85 21.43
CA ASN A 118 8.26 -33.27 22.62
C ASN A 118 9.24 -33.03 23.80
N ASN A 119 10.48 -32.61 23.49
CA ASN A 119 11.63 -32.44 24.39
C ASN A 119 12.22 -33.76 24.98
N GLN A 120 11.73 -34.94 24.61
CA GLN A 120 12.40 -36.22 24.91
C GLN A 120 13.47 -36.49 23.85
N GLN A 121 14.73 -36.67 24.28
CA GLN A 121 15.82 -37.00 23.36
C GLN A 121 15.73 -38.46 22.92
N LEU A 122 15.63 -38.68 21.61
CA LEU A 122 15.50 -40.00 20.99
C LEU A 122 16.77 -40.47 20.29
N ILE A 123 17.57 -39.52 19.80
CA ILE A 123 18.92 -39.74 19.26
C ILE A 123 19.89 -38.81 20.00
N ASN A 124 20.98 -39.36 20.52
CA ASN A 124 22.13 -38.59 21.01
C ASN A 124 23.41 -39.20 20.43
N GLU A 125 23.75 -38.78 19.21
CA GLU A 125 24.85 -39.34 18.43
C GLU A 125 24.65 -40.88 18.29
N ASP A 126 25.71 -41.68 18.13
CA ASP A 126 25.56 -43.15 18.01
C ASP A 126 25.20 -43.87 19.34
N GLU A 127 25.17 -43.15 20.46
CA GLU A 127 25.11 -43.79 21.80
C GLU A 127 23.70 -44.21 22.23
N ASN A 128 22.64 -43.56 21.73
CA ASN A 128 21.27 -43.76 22.22
C ASN A 128 20.23 -43.58 21.12
N VAL A 129 19.78 -44.66 20.47
CA VAL A 129 18.55 -44.67 19.65
C VAL A 129 17.42 -45.29 20.48
N THR A 130 16.43 -44.47 20.87
CA THR A 130 15.32 -44.93 21.74
C THR A 130 13.96 -44.87 21.03
N PRO A 131 13.13 -45.93 21.13
CA PRO A 131 11.75 -45.88 20.65
C PRO A 131 10.87 -44.96 21.50
N ILE A 132 9.79 -44.45 20.90
CA ILE A 132 8.78 -43.61 21.53
C ILE A 132 7.37 -44.11 21.16
N GLU A 133 6.44 -44.10 22.13
CA GLU A 133 5.04 -44.41 21.89
C GLU A 133 4.28 -43.14 21.48
N LEU A 134 3.57 -43.19 20.36
CA LEU A 134 2.88 -42.06 19.75
C LEU A 134 1.43 -42.44 19.39
N GLU A 135 0.53 -41.48 19.45
CA GLU A 135 -0.91 -41.66 19.22
C GLU A 135 -1.33 -41.06 17.86
N SER A 136 -2.16 -41.80 17.12
CA SER A 136 -2.77 -41.35 15.86
C SER A 136 -3.65 -40.10 16.06
N GLY A 137 -3.59 -39.19 15.09
CA GLY A 137 -4.34 -37.93 15.09
C GLY A 137 -3.62 -36.78 15.78
N ASN A 138 -2.60 -37.05 16.60
CA ASN A 138 -1.80 -36.04 17.28
C ASN A 138 -0.60 -35.59 16.43
N SER A 139 -0.09 -34.39 16.74
CA SER A 139 1.19 -33.86 16.24
C SER A 139 2.13 -33.55 17.40
N TYR A 140 3.41 -33.87 17.24
CA TYR A 140 4.43 -33.77 18.27
C TYR A 140 5.56 -32.84 17.79
N ASP A 141 6.08 -31.98 18.66
CA ASP A 141 7.19 -31.10 18.31
C ASP A 141 8.43 -31.94 18.00
N ILE A 142 9.08 -31.71 16.86
CA ILE A 142 10.32 -32.39 16.47
C ILE A 142 11.46 -31.37 16.29
N LYS A 143 12.62 -31.72 16.84
CA LYS A 143 13.84 -30.92 16.82
C LYS A 143 15.01 -31.80 16.42
N ILE A 144 15.86 -31.33 15.51
CA ILE A 144 17.01 -32.08 14.99
C ILE A 144 18.22 -31.15 14.91
N GLU A 145 19.35 -31.57 15.46
CA GLU A 145 20.68 -30.97 15.25
C GLU A 145 21.52 -31.89 14.36
N TYR A 146 22.31 -31.31 13.46
CA TYR A 146 23.43 -31.93 12.76
C TYR A 146 24.71 -31.13 13.00
N GLN A 147 25.81 -31.81 13.35
CA GLN A 147 27.15 -31.22 13.50
C GLN A 147 28.22 -32.13 12.85
N ASN A 148 28.84 -31.70 11.76
CA ASN A 148 29.99 -32.39 11.18
C ASN A 148 31.29 -32.10 11.96
N LYS A 149 31.42 -32.69 13.15
CA LYS A 149 32.56 -32.45 14.06
C LYS A 149 33.93 -32.82 13.47
N ASP A 150 33.95 -33.72 12.50
CA ASP A 150 35.20 -34.24 11.91
C ASP A 150 35.75 -33.32 10.80
N ALA A 151 34.94 -32.37 10.28
CA ALA A 151 35.24 -31.52 9.12
C ALA A 151 35.62 -32.26 7.81
N GLU A 152 35.62 -33.59 7.82
CA GLU A 152 35.73 -34.44 6.64
C GLU A 152 34.44 -34.38 5.80
N PRO A 153 34.51 -34.46 4.46
CA PRO A 153 33.33 -34.57 3.63
C PRO A 153 32.66 -35.93 3.84
N ASN A 154 31.64 -35.98 4.71
CA ASN A 154 30.76 -37.14 4.76
C ASN A 154 29.92 -37.17 3.46
N ASN A 155 30.12 -38.21 2.66
CA ASN A 155 29.42 -38.41 1.37
C ASN A 155 28.06 -39.13 1.54
N GLU A 156 27.64 -39.42 2.77
CA GLU A 156 26.36 -40.05 3.06
C GLU A 156 25.23 -39.01 3.06
N HIS A 157 24.24 -39.20 2.17
CA HIS A 157 23.07 -38.33 2.06
C HIS A 157 22.22 -38.39 3.34
N LEU A 158 21.77 -37.23 3.86
CA LEU A 158 21.10 -37.14 5.15
C LEU A 158 19.59 -37.42 5.06
N TYR A 159 19.18 -38.59 5.54
CA TYR A 159 17.78 -39.03 5.58
C TYR A 159 17.32 -39.35 7.00
N LEU A 160 16.20 -38.77 7.41
CA LEU A 160 15.42 -39.15 8.59
C LEU A 160 14.41 -40.25 8.23
N HIS A 161 14.60 -41.40 8.86
CA HIS A 161 13.76 -42.57 8.77
C HIS A 161 12.95 -42.77 10.04
N TRP A 162 11.80 -43.42 9.89
CA TRP A 162 11.06 -44.01 11.01
C TRP A 162 10.82 -45.51 10.78
N ILE A 163 10.80 -46.26 11.87
CA ILE A 163 10.26 -47.62 11.92
C ILE A 163 8.90 -47.51 12.58
N LYS A 164 7.85 -47.89 11.85
CA LYS A 164 6.45 -47.86 12.30
C LYS A 164 6.11 -49.08 13.19
N PRO A 165 4.97 -49.07 13.91
CA PRO A 165 4.55 -50.18 14.77
C PRO A 165 4.42 -51.53 14.04
N ASN A 166 4.22 -51.51 12.72
CA ASN A 166 4.17 -52.68 11.84
C ASN A 166 5.56 -53.19 11.38
N ASN A 167 6.66 -52.66 11.94
CA ASN A 167 8.06 -52.90 11.55
C ASN A 167 8.45 -52.46 10.12
N GLN A 168 7.65 -51.61 9.46
CA GLN A 168 8.02 -50.99 8.20
C GLN A 168 8.96 -49.80 8.45
N GLU A 169 10.18 -49.87 7.91
CA GLU A 169 11.15 -48.77 7.87
C GLU A 169 10.99 -47.99 6.56
N GLU A 170 10.87 -46.66 6.64
CA GLU A 170 10.76 -45.76 5.49
C GLU A 170 11.25 -44.35 5.84
N ILE A 171 11.57 -43.55 4.82
CA ILE A 171 11.80 -42.10 4.97
C ILE A 171 10.47 -41.45 5.34
N VAL A 172 10.46 -40.53 6.30
CA VAL A 172 9.22 -39.86 6.74
C VAL A 172 8.60 -39.07 5.56
N PRO A 173 7.32 -39.32 5.18
CA PRO A 173 6.77 -38.76 3.94
C PRO A 173 6.14 -37.36 4.10
N THR A 174 5.87 -36.69 2.97
CA THR A 174 5.49 -35.26 2.87
C THR A 174 4.40 -34.79 3.82
N ASN A 175 3.39 -35.63 4.08
CA ASN A 175 2.20 -35.24 4.84
C ASN A 175 2.34 -35.45 6.36
N ASN A 176 3.52 -35.87 6.81
CA ASN A 176 3.81 -36.15 8.21
C ASN A 176 4.67 -35.06 8.88
N PHE A 177 5.18 -34.07 8.15
CA PHE A 177 5.80 -32.88 8.73
C PHE A 177 4.96 -31.61 8.54
N LEU A 178 4.91 -30.79 9.57
CA LEU A 178 4.23 -29.49 9.61
C LEU A 178 5.22 -28.44 10.13
N PHE A 179 5.06 -27.20 9.70
CA PHE A 179 5.84 -26.07 10.21
C PHE A 179 5.67 -25.87 11.72
N PRO A 180 6.67 -25.26 12.40
CA PRO A 180 6.56 -24.89 13.81
C PRO A 180 5.48 -23.81 14.03
N ASP A 181 5.06 -23.64 15.29
CA ASP A 181 3.87 -22.82 15.63
C ASP A 181 4.10 -21.33 15.41
N ASN A 182 5.26 -20.85 15.83
CA ASN A 182 5.75 -19.49 15.72
C ASN A 182 5.63 -18.92 14.27
N ILE A 183 5.94 -19.75 13.27
CA ILE A 183 5.86 -19.46 11.84
C ILE A 183 4.41 -19.45 11.29
N VAL A 184 3.45 -20.13 11.93
CA VAL A 184 2.08 -20.29 11.41
C VAL A 184 1.03 -19.50 12.20
N SER A 185 1.21 -19.31 13.52
CA SER A 185 0.25 -18.56 14.35
C SER A 185 0.78 -18.19 15.75
N GLN A 186 0.78 -16.90 16.05
CA GLN A 186 1.07 -16.34 17.38
C GLN A 186 0.15 -16.88 18.51
N GLU A 187 -1.07 -17.33 18.17
CA GLU A 187 -2.07 -17.76 19.15
C GLU A 187 -1.81 -19.14 19.80
N GLU A 188 -1.04 -20.03 19.16
CA GLU A 188 -0.77 -21.37 19.71
C GLU A 188 0.37 -21.34 20.73
N ASP A 189 1.42 -20.54 20.52
CA ASP A 189 2.51 -20.40 21.49
C ASP A 189 2.07 -19.75 22.81
N LEU A 190 1.15 -18.78 22.78
CA LEU A 190 0.54 -18.22 24.00
C LEU A 190 -0.26 -19.24 24.81
N LYS A 191 -0.74 -20.33 24.18
CA LYS A 191 -1.42 -21.45 24.84
C LYS A 191 -0.42 -22.50 25.33
N ASN A 192 0.66 -22.74 24.59
CA ASN A 192 1.72 -23.70 24.94
C ASN A 192 2.66 -23.19 26.05
N SER A 193 3.05 -21.91 26.02
CA SER A 193 3.96 -21.26 26.99
C SER A 193 3.46 -21.32 28.45
N LYS A 194 2.15 -21.47 28.67
CA LYS A 194 1.57 -21.70 30.01
C LYS A 194 1.81 -23.10 30.59
N ARG A 195 2.40 -24.03 29.83
CA ARG A 195 2.84 -25.34 30.31
C ARG A 195 4.36 -25.35 30.49
N ASN A 196 4.82 -25.19 31.73
CA ASN A 196 6.21 -25.39 32.14
C ASN A 196 6.73 -26.80 31.76
N LYS A 197 7.23 -26.95 30.53
CA LYS A 197 8.15 -28.01 30.12
C LYS A 197 9.54 -27.39 29.97
N ARG A 198 10.57 -28.14 30.34
CA ARG A 198 11.95 -27.78 29.98
C ARG A 198 12.07 -27.88 28.46
N ASN A 199 12.02 -26.75 27.77
CA ASN A 199 12.20 -26.72 26.33
C ASN A 199 13.67 -26.98 25.99
N VAL A 200 13.91 -27.83 25.00
CA VAL A 200 15.25 -28.05 24.45
C VAL A 200 15.63 -26.82 23.64
N THR A 201 16.66 -26.11 24.09
CA THR A 201 17.33 -25.06 23.32
C THR A 201 18.14 -25.71 22.20
N ILE A 202 17.78 -25.41 20.96
CA ILE A 202 18.61 -25.72 19.79
C ILE A 202 19.59 -24.55 19.60
N PRO A 203 20.84 -24.76 19.16
CA PRO A 203 21.67 -23.66 18.66
C PRO A 203 21.13 -23.16 17.32
N THR A 204 20.18 -22.25 17.37
CA THR A 204 19.81 -21.35 16.28
C THR A 204 20.48 -19.99 16.51
N LEU A 205 20.53 -19.17 15.46
CA LEU A 205 20.83 -17.74 15.64
C LEU A 205 19.75 -17.08 16.52
N PRO A 206 20.05 -15.91 17.13
CA PRO A 206 19.03 -15.08 17.76
C PRO A 206 17.89 -14.76 16.79
N ASP A 207 16.69 -15.00 17.27
CA ASP A 207 15.38 -14.70 16.70
C ASP A 207 14.59 -14.22 17.93
N SER A 208 14.52 -12.91 18.10
CA SER A 208 14.14 -12.26 19.35
C SER A 208 12.62 -12.00 19.48
N ASP A 209 11.87 -12.11 18.38
CA ASP A 209 10.41 -11.99 18.34
C ASP A 209 9.67 -13.26 17.91
N ASP A 210 10.40 -14.34 17.62
CA ASP A 210 9.90 -15.69 17.33
C ASP A 210 9.04 -15.71 16.05
N ASP A 211 9.50 -15.03 15.01
CA ASP A 211 8.88 -14.98 13.67
C ASP A 211 9.42 -16.08 12.73
N GLY A 212 10.65 -16.56 12.97
CA GLY A 212 11.36 -17.54 12.16
C GLY A 212 12.52 -16.95 11.33
N ILE A 213 12.63 -15.64 11.20
CA ILE A 213 13.77 -14.95 10.58
C ILE A 213 14.75 -14.49 11.68
N PRO A 214 16.05 -14.86 11.62
CA PRO A 214 17.01 -14.41 12.61
C PRO A 214 17.30 -12.90 12.57
N ASP A 215 17.50 -12.28 13.74
CA ASP A 215 17.68 -10.83 13.95
C ASP A 215 18.68 -10.19 12.97
N SER A 216 19.75 -10.95 12.69
CA SER A 216 20.85 -10.56 11.82
C SER A 216 20.46 -10.47 10.34
N LEU A 217 19.53 -11.28 9.86
CA LEU A 217 19.02 -11.22 8.49
C LEU A 217 18.12 -9.99 8.33
N GLU A 218 17.22 -9.75 9.28
CA GLU A 218 16.27 -8.64 9.22
C GLU A 218 16.94 -7.28 9.23
N THR A 219 17.97 -7.13 10.07
CA THR A 219 18.76 -5.91 10.20
C THR A 219 19.65 -5.65 8.98
N ASN A 220 20.36 -6.67 8.47
CA ASN A 220 21.30 -6.49 7.34
C ASN A 220 20.61 -6.57 5.96
N GLY A 221 19.42 -7.17 5.95
CA GLY A 221 18.54 -7.41 4.82
C GLY A 221 18.74 -8.79 4.19
N TYR A 222 17.64 -9.35 3.70
CA TYR A 222 17.53 -10.72 3.20
C TYR A 222 16.72 -10.78 1.89
N THR A 223 16.64 -11.96 1.29
CA THR A 223 15.74 -12.23 0.16
C THR A 223 15.14 -13.63 0.24
N VAL A 224 14.05 -13.83 -0.50
CA VAL A 224 13.27 -15.06 -0.55
C VAL A 224 12.99 -15.44 -2.00
N ASP A 225 13.17 -16.72 -2.32
CA ASP A 225 12.94 -17.30 -3.66
C ASP A 225 12.46 -18.75 -3.50
N VAL A 226 12.04 -19.39 -4.59
CA VAL A 226 11.68 -20.82 -4.64
C VAL A 226 12.59 -21.55 -5.63
N ARG A 227 13.18 -22.66 -5.20
CA ARG A 227 14.05 -23.53 -6.01
C ARG A 227 13.65 -24.97 -5.84
N ASN A 228 13.44 -25.68 -6.95
CA ASN A 228 13.12 -27.12 -6.97
C ASN A 228 11.98 -27.55 -6.02
N GLY A 229 10.98 -26.68 -5.82
CA GLY A 229 9.87 -26.95 -4.88
C GLY A 229 10.18 -26.71 -3.40
N LYS A 230 11.37 -26.18 -3.07
CA LYS A 230 11.76 -25.71 -1.74
C LYS A 230 11.72 -24.17 -1.68
N LEU A 231 11.18 -23.64 -0.59
CA LEU A 231 11.30 -22.23 -0.17
C LEU A 231 12.75 -21.96 0.24
N VAL A 232 13.31 -20.80 -0.10
CA VAL A 232 14.69 -20.45 0.23
C VAL A 232 14.76 -19.02 0.77
N VAL A 233 15.23 -18.85 2.01
CA VAL A 233 15.55 -17.53 2.61
C VAL A 233 17.06 -17.43 2.78
N VAL A 234 17.66 -16.34 2.31
CA VAL A 234 19.11 -16.08 2.40
C VAL A 234 19.42 -14.61 2.72
N GLY A 235 20.56 -14.35 3.36
CA GLY A 235 21.07 -12.99 3.53
C GLY A 235 21.37 -12.32 2.19
N TRP A 236 21.10 -11.02 2.08
CA TRP A 236 21.20 -10.29 0.81
C TRP A 236 22.63 -10.14 0.30
N ASN A 237 22.87 -10.57 -0.94
CA ASN A 237 24.11 -10.33 -1.67
C ASN A 237 23.88 -9.41 -2.88
N GLU A 238 24.51 -8.24 -2.82
CA GLU A 238 24.33 -7.16 -3.79
C GLU A 238 24.71 -7.53 -5.22
N ASN A 239 25.76 -8.35 -5.40
CA ASN A 239 26.25 -8.74 -6.71
C ASN A 239 25.45 -9.89 -7.33
N VAL A 240 24.69 -10.63 -6.54
CA VAL A 240 23.97 -11.82 -6.98
C VAL A 240 22.48 -11.53 -7.11
N HIS A 241 21.84 -11.15 -6.01
CA HIS A 241 20.38 -11.07 -5.93
C HIS A 241 19.82 -9.88 -6.73
N ARG A 242 20.54 -8.74 -6.75
CA ARG A 242 20.19 -7.59 -7.61
C ARG A 242 20.20 -7.95 -9.10
N ARG A 243 21.18 -8.72 -9.58
CA ARG A 243 21.25 -9.16 -10.99
C ARG A 243 20.12 -10.12 -11.38
N LYS A 244 19.56 -10.86 -10.41
CA LYS A 244 18.40 -11.73 -10.59
C LYS A 244 17.06 -10.99 -10.46
N GLY A 245 17.07 -9.70 -10.12
CA GLY A 245 15.85 -8.91 -9.91
C GLY A 245 15.07 -9.29 -8.65
N LEU A 246 15.73 -9.92 -7.67
CA LEU A 246 15.10 -10.29 -6.39
C LEU A 246 14.90 -9.07 -5.49
N THR A 247 13.87 -9.15 -4.64
CA THR A 247 13.56 -8.10 -3.66
C THR A 247 14.49 -8.21 -2.45
N LYS A 248 15.05 -7.08 -2.01
CA LYS A 248 15.70 -6.98 -0.70
C LYS A 248 14.63 -6.64 0.35
N TYR A 249 14.51 -7.49 1.36
CA TYR A 249 13.63 -7.28 2.51
C TYR A 249 14.43 -6.81 3.72
N TYR A 250 13.73 -6.11 4.60
CA TYR A 250 14.17 -5.69 5.93
C TYR A 250 12.95 -5.73 6.85
N SER A 251 13.16 -6.02 8.12
CA SER A 251 12.12 -6.07 9.16
C SER A 251 12.73 -5.70 10.52
N SER A 252 11.88 -5.62 11.55
CA SER A 252 12.22 -5.28 12.93
C SER A 252 12.41 -6.57 13.73
N PRO A 253 13.60 -6.86 14.25
CA PRO A 253 13.87 -8.13 14.95
C PRO A 253 13.27 -8.23 16.35
N MET A 254 12.34 -7.34 16.68
CA MET A 254 11.68 -7.25 17.98
C MET A 254 10.15 -7.23 17.80
N LYS A 255 9.65 -7.43 16.58
CA LYS A 255 8.25 -7.31 16.19
C LYS A 255 7.89 -8.39 15.17
N TRP A 256 7.37 -9.52 15.67
CA TRP A 256 6.80 -10.65 14.91
C TRP A 256 6.02 -10.25 13.64
N SER A 257 5.29 -9.12 13.70
CA SER A 257 4.91 -8.36 12.51
C SER A 257 5.45 -6.93 12.59
N THR A 258 6.41 -6.57 11.74
CA THR A 258 6.95 -5.19 11.64
C THR A 258 5.85 -4.20 11.29
N ALA A 259 4.83 -4.62 10.53
CA ALA A 259 3.67 -3.83 10.17
C ALA A 259 2.62 -3.69 11.31
N SER A 260 2.76 -4.44 12.41
CA SER A 260 1.74 -4.57 13.47
C SER A 260 0.38 -5.06 12.97
N ASP A 261 0.38 -5.81 11.87
CA ASP A 261 -0.81 -6.50 11.34
C ASP A 261 -0.79 -7.98 11.76
N PRO A 262 -1.82 -8.80 11.46
CA PRO A 262 -1.96 -10.13 12.04
C PRO A 262 -1.11 -11.20 11.35
N TYR A 263 -0.14 -10.82 10.52
CA TYR A 263 0.71 -11.74 9.76
C TYR A 263 2.18 -11.45 10.00
N SER A 264 2.97 -12.50 10.20
CA SER A 264 4.39 -12.36 10.48
C SER A 264 5.17 -11.89 9.25
N ASP A 265 6.38 -11.39 9.46
CA ASP A 265 7.24 -10.97 8.37
C ASP A 265 7.71 -12.18 7.54
N PHE A 266 8.03 -13.31 8.18
CA PHE A 266 8.19 -14.63 7.54
C PHE A 266 6.95 -15.02 6.73
N GLN A 267 5.74 -14.95 7.30
CA GLN A 267 4.51 -15.31 6.58
C GLN A 267 4.29 -14.48 5.31
N LYS A 268 4.58 -13.18 5.39
CA LYS A 268 4.51 -12.25 4.27
C LYS A 268 5.49 -12.61 3.16
N VAL A 269 6.79 -12.70 3.46
CA VAL A 269 7.85 -12.90 2.44
C VAL A 269 7.82 -14.29 1.82
N THR A 270 7.44 -15.31 2.58
CA THR A 270 7.31 -16.70 2.10
C THR A 270 5.96 -16.95 1.40
N GLY A 271 4.99 -16.08 1.61
CA GLY A 271 3.62 -16.22 1.11
C GLY A 271 2.79 -17.29 1.84
N LEU A 272 3.19 -17.72 3.05
CA LEU A 272 2.43 -18.60 3.94
C LEU A 272 1.30 -17.82 4.65
N ILE A 273 0.46 -17.19 3.84
CA ILE A 273 -0.50 -16.15 4.22
C ILE A 273 -1.77 -16.28 3.37
N ASP A 274 -2.87 -15.59 3.72
CA ASP A 274 -4.10 -15.59 2.89
C ASP A 274 -3.77 -15.08 1.48
N LYS A 275 -4.04 -15.92 0.47
CA LYS A 275 -3.66 -15.66 -0.92
C LYS A 275 -4.38 -14.47 -1.55
N GLN A 276 -5.46 -13.97 -0.93
CA GLN A 276 -6.15 -12.74 -1.33
C GLN A 276 -5.42 -11.46 -0.90
N ILE A 277 -4.41 -11.55 -0.02
CA ILE A 277 -3.60 -10.39 0.36
C ILE A 277 -2.78 -9.92 -0.83
N LYS A 278 -2.86 -8.61 -1.08
CA LYS A 278 -2.25 -7.96 -2.25
C LYS A 278 -0.72 -8.15 -2.26
N PRO A 279 -0.09 -8.31 -3.44
CA PRO A 279 1.35 -8.57 -3.55
C PRO A 279 2.23 -7.53 -2.83
N GLU A 280 1.87 -6.24 -2.87
CA GLU A 280 2.64 -5.19 -2.21
C GLU A 280 2.68 -5.34 -0.67
N ALA A 281 1.62 -5.88 -0.06
CA ALA A 281 1.52 -6.11 1.39
C ALA A 281 2.14 -7.45 1.85
N ARG A 282 2.82 -8.16 0.94
CA ARG A 282 3.73 -9.26 1.24
C ARG A 282 5.16 -8.79 1.53
N ASN A 283 5.39 -7.47 1.51
CA ASN A 283 6.59 -6.89 2.09
C ASN A 283 6.32 -6.56 3.57
N PRO A 284 7.22 -6.91 4.51
CA PRO A 284 7.14 -6.56 5.93
C PRO A 284 6.81 -5.09 6.21
N LEU A 285 7.31 -4.18 5.36
CA LEU A 285 7.17 -2.74 5.53
C LEU A 285 5.83 -2.17 5.04
N VAL A 286 5.01 -2.98 4.37
CA VAL A 286 3.68 -2.58 3.88
C VAL A 286 2.60 -3.32 4.67
N VAL A 287 1.62 -2.55 5.16
CA VAL A 287 0.59 -3.10 6.05
C VAL A 287 -0.47 -3.88 5.25
N ALA A 288 -0.81 -5.07 5.74
CA ALA A 288 -1.86 -5.94 5.23
C ALA A 288 -3.15 -5.77 6.06
N TYR A 289 -4.05 -4.89 5.62
CA TYR A 289 -5.28 -4.53 6.35
C TYR A 289 -6.47 -4.21 5.41
N PRO A 290 -7.72 -4.38 5.86
CA PRO A 290 -8.90 -4.04 5.07
C PRO A 290 -9.25 -2.55 5.22
N ILE A 291 -9.58 -1.90 4.10
CA ILE A 291 -10.12 -0.52 4.10
C ILE A 291 -11.53 -0.60 3.52
N VAL A 292 -12.51 -0.89 4.36
CA VAL A 292 -13.92 -1.00 3.90
C VAL A 292 -14.56 0.38 3.84
N ASN A 293 -15.17 0.71 2.71
CA ASN A 293 -16.01 1.89 2.50
C ASN A 293 -17.37 1.48 1.94
N THR A 294 -18.36 2.37 2.06
CA THR A 294 -19.67 2.22 1.42
C THR A 294 -19.76 3.13 0.20
N ASP A 295 -19.60 2.56 -0.99
CA ASP A 295 -19.82 3.26 -2.26
C ASP A 295 -21.34 3.33 -2.52
N MET A 296 -21.90 4.54 -2.71
CA MET A 296 -23.29 4.73 -3.13
C MET A 296 -23.37 4.72 -4.66
N GLU A 297 -24.19 3.86 -5.26
CA GLU A 297 -24.40 3.82 -6.72
C GLU A 297 -25.52 4.76 -7.16
N GLN A 298 -26.59 4.87 -6.37
CA GLN A 298 -27.76 5.71 -6.67
C GLN A 298 -28.38 6.27 -5.39
N ILE A 299 -28.85 7.51 -5.46
CA ILE A 299 -29.71 8.13 -4.47
C ILE A 299 -31.15 8.17 -4.97
N ILE A 300 -32.10 7.92 -4.08
CA ILE A 300 -33.55 7.95 -4.31
C ILE A 300 -34.16 8.89 -3.28
N VAL A 301 -34.85 9.94 -3.73
CA VAL A 301 -35.57 10.87 -2.86
C VAL A 301 -37.02 10.91 -3.30
N SER A 302 -37.94 10.56 -2.40
CA SER A 302 -39.39 10.57 -2.69
C SER A 302 -40.14 11.43 -1.67
N LYS A 303 -41.19 12.09 -2.13
CA LYS A 303 -42.00 12.96 -1.26
C LYS A 303 -42.77 12.16 -0.21
N ASN A 304 -42.76 12.65 1.03
CA ASN A 304 -43.65 12.15 2.08
C ASN A 304 -45.10 12.62 1.80
N ASN A 305 -45.94 11.70 1.30
CA ASN A 305 -47.33 11.95 0.95
C ASN A 305 -48.25 10.93 1.64
N ASN A 306 -49.25 11.43 2.38
CA ASN A 306 -50.37 10.61 2.83
C ASN A 306 -51.24 10.23 1.61
N ILE A 307 -51.12 8.98 1.13
CA ILE A 307 -51.92 8.47 0.01
C ILE A 307 -53.34 8.17 0.49
N SER A 308 -54.26 9.12 0.29
CA SER A 308 -55.69 8.83 0.34
C SER A 308 -56.16 8.29 -1.02
N ILE A 309 -56.73 7.07 -1.02
CA ILE A 309 -57.26 6.43 -2.23
C ILE A 309 -58.61 7.09 -2.57
N GLY A 310 -58.55 8.25 -3.23
CA GLY A 310 -59.72 9.08 -3.53
C GLY A 310 -59.79 9.63 -4.96
N ASN A 311 -58.68 9.74 -5.70
CA ASN A 311 -58.67 10.12 -7.12
C ASN A 311 -57.42 9.62 -7.85
N SER A 312 -57.60 9.18 -9.11
CA SER A 312 -56.65 8.32 -9.84
C SER A 312 -55.57 9.05 -10.66
N GLN A 313 -55.05 10.19 -10.19
CA GLN A 313 -54.03 10.99 -10.91
C GLN A 313 -52.95 11.63 -10.01
N ASN A 314 -52.45 10.90 -9.01
CA ASN A 314 -51.23 11.33 -8.30
C ASN A 314 -49.98 10.84 -9.04
N THR A 315 -49.26 11.75 -9.70
CA THR A 315 -47.92 11.47 -10.24
C THR A 315 -46.93 11.24 -9.11
N SER A 316 -46.20 10.13 -9.12
CA SER A 316 -45.14 9.86 -8.13
C SER A 316 -44.04 10.90 -8.25
N GLN A 317 -43.85 11.70 -7.19
CA GLN A 317 -42.74 12.66 -7.07
C GLN A 317 -41.55 11.94 -6.42
N THR A 318 -40.87 11.13 -7.23
CA THR A 318 -39.62 10.43 -6.87
C THR A 318 -38.51 10.88 -7.82
N VAL A 319 -37.38 11.32 -7.26
CA VAL A 319 -36.15 11.63 -7.97
C VAL A 319 -35.17 10.49 -7.74
N THR A 320 -34.51 10.04 -8.81
CA THR A 320 -33.42 9.06 -8.73
C THR A 320 -32.24 9.59 -9.55
N LYS A 321 -31.05 9.62 -8.95
CA LYS A 321 -29.82 10.10 -9.58
C LYS A 321 -28.67 9.13 -9.29
N SER A 322 -27.79 8.95 -10.26
CA SER A 322 -26.53 8.21 -10.09
C SER A 322 -25.52 9.00 -9.26
N MET A 323 -24.61 8.30 -8.58
CA MET A 323 -23.63 8.92 -7.68
C MET A 323 -22.20 8.47 -7.99
N ASN A 324 -21.26 9.43 -7.95
CA ASN A 324 -19.82 9.23 -8.06
C ASN A 324 -19.17 9.30 -6.67
N ASN A 325 -18.31 8.33 -6.34
CA ASN A 325 -17.67 8.21 -5.03
C ASN A 325 -16.18 8.60 -5.12
N SER A 326 -15.80 9.65 -4.40
CA SER A 326 -14.43 10.19 -4.31
C SER A 326 -13.87 10.04 -2.90
N LYS A 327 -12.57 9.74 -2.81
CA LYS A 327 -11.85 9.72 -1.54
C LYS A 327 -11.20 11.07 -1.22
N THR A 328 -10.66 11.72 -2.24
CA THR A 328 -9.76 12.87 -2.09
C THR A 328 -10.48 14.23 -2.15
N ASP A 329 -11.78 14.24 -2.47
CA ASP A 329 -12.63 15.44 -2.53
C ASP A 329 -12.57 16.27 -1.25
N SER A 330 -12.78 15.66 -0.08
CA SER A 330 -12.86 16.39 1.19
C SER A 330 -11.50 16.95 1.63
N ILE A 331 -10.40 16.23 1.35
CA ILE A 331 -9.04 16.72 1.59
C ILE A 331 -8.73 17.88 0.63
N SER A 332 -9.07 17.72 -0.65
CA SER A 332 -8.83 18.75 -1.67
C SER A 332 -9.59 20.04 -1.39
N ALA A 333 -10.79 19.94 -0.81
CA ALA A 333 -11.59 21.09 -0.38
C ALA A 333 -11.08 21.76 0.91
N SER A 334 -10.29 21.06 1.75
CA SER A 334 -9.70 21.60 2.98
C SER A 334 -8.27 22.13 2.81
N VAL A 335 -7.71 22.05 1.59
CA VAL A 335 -6.40 22.64 1.25
C VAL A 335 -6.45 24.15 1.46
N ASN A 336 -5.67 24.66 2.41
CA ASN A 336 -5.54 26.09 2.63
C ASN A 336 -4.45 26.66 1.71
N ALA A 337 -4.85 27.52 0.78
CA ALA A 337 -3.96 28.17 -0.17
C ALA A 337 -2.97 29.17 0.49
N GLU A 338 -3.31 29.72 1.66
CA GLU A 338 -2.47 30.67 2.41
C GLU A 338 -1.34 29.98 3.20
N LEU A 339 -1.53 28.69 3.52
CA LEU A 339 -0.58 27.87 4.30
C LEU A 339 0.34 27.00 3.43
N SER A 340 0.44 27.24 2.12
CA SER A 340 1.38 26.51 1.27
C SER A 340 2.83 26.84 1.66
N ALA A 341 3.49 25.89 2.32
CA ALA A 341 4.87 26.07 2.72
C ALA A 341 5.80 25.92 1.51
N SER A 342 6.50 27.00 1.16
CA SER A 342 7.70 26.94 0.34
C SER A 342 8.83 26.37 1.21
N LEU A 343 8.95 25.05 1.21
CA LEU A 343 9.97 24.30 1.94
C LEU A 343 11.33 24.41 1.22
N SER A 344 11.85 25.63 1.11
CA SER A 344 13.21 25.94 0.62
C SER A 344 13.64 25.03 -0.53
N ASP A 345 12.99 25.25 -1.67
CA ASP A 345 13.11 24.54 -2.97
C ASP A 345 12.03 23.49 -3.28
N ILE A 346 11.08 23.24 -2.37
CA ILE A 346 9.94 22.33 -2.60
C ILE A 346 8.60 22.95 -2.21
N THR A 347 7.55 22.75 -3.01
CA THR A 347 6.17 23.12 -2.64
C THR A 347 5.42 21.93 -2.05
N ALA A 348 5.04 22.02 -0.79
CA ALA A 348 4.01 21.16 -0.20
C ALA A 348 2.74 21.99 0.07
N LYS A 349 1.58 21.35 -0.06
CA LYS A 349 0.27 21.94 0.28
C LYS A 349 -0.20 21.41 1.63
N VAL A 350 -0.98 22.22 2.35
CA VAL A 350 -1.48 21.85 3.69
C VAL A 350 -3.00 21.73 3.64
N ALA A 351 -3.51 20.58 4.08
CA ALA A 351 -4.93 20.36 4.31
C ALA A 351 -5.28 20.58 5.79
N THR A 352 -6.35 21.32 6.08
CA THR A 352 -6.80 21.54 7.46
C THR A 352 -7.60 20.36 8.03
N SER A 353 -7.99 19.40 7.18
CA SER A 353 -8.60 18.14 7.58
C SER A 353 -8.24 17.02 6.61
N PHE A 354 -8.00 15.82 7.15
CA PHE A 354 -7.71 14.62 6.38
C PHE A 354 -8.90 13.64 6.43
N SER A 355 -9.17 12.91 5.34
CA SER A 355 -10.30 11.97 5.32
C SER A 355 -9.96 10.68 6.08
N LYS A 356 -10.82 10.26 7.01
CA LYS A 356 -10.70 8.95 7.68
C LYS A 356 -10.63 7.80 6.66
N GLU A 357 -9.88 6.75 6.95
CA GLU A 357 -9.69 5.59 6.05
C GLU A 357 -11.02 4.91 5.66
N HIS A 358 -11.96 4.82 6.61
CA HIS A 358 -13.29 4.26 6.36
C HIS A 358 -14.33 5.29 5.91
N SER A 359 -13.93 6.47 5.42
CA SER A 359 -14.81 7.51 4.86
C SER A 359 -14.64 7.70 3.35
N THR A 360 -15.73 8.13 2.70
CA THR A 360 -15.81 8.54 1.28
C THR A 360 -16.79 9.70 1.10
N THR A 361 -16.54 10.57 0.13
CA THR A 361 -17.51 11.61 -0.31
C THR A 361 -18.21 11.12 -1.57
N THR A 362 -19.54 11.21 -1.62
CA THR A 362 -20.33 10.86 -2.80
C THR A 362 -21.01 12.10 -3.37
N SER A 363 -21.12 12.19 -4.69
CA SER A 363 -21.61 13.36 -5.42
C SER A 363 -22.51 12.95 -6.58
N VAL A 364 -23.55 13.72 -6.88
CA VAL A 364 -24.45 13.44 -8.00
C VAL A 364 -23.68 13.46 -9.33
N GLU A 365 -23.85 12.43 -10.15
CA GLU A 365 -23.26 12.35 -11.49
C GLU A 365 -23.89 13.40 -12.43
N GLU A 366 -23.07 14.21 -13.11
CA GLU A 366 -23.53 15.19 -14.09
C GLU A 366 -23.91 14.51 -15.41
N GLY A 367 -25.18 14.09 -15.52
CA GLY A 367 -25.75 13.57 -16.75
C GLY A 367 -26.26 14.66 -17.71
N THR A 368 -26.18 14.40 -19.01
CA THR A 368 -26.80 15.23 -20.07
C THR A 368 -28.31 15.04 -20.12
N SER A 369 -29.03 15.48 -19.09
CA SER A 369 -30.50 15.52 -19.07
C SER A 369 -31.01 16.94 -19.31
N ASP A 370 -31.73 17.15 -20.43
CA ASP A 370 -32.24 18.43 -20.94
C ASP A 370 -33.36 19.09 -20.10
N THR A 371 -33.29 18.98 -18.78
CA THR A 371 -34.18 19.69 -17.85
C THR A 371 -33.34 20.48 -16.85
N SER A 372 -33.52 21.79 -16.81
CA SER A 372 -32.92 22.69 -15.82
C SER A 372 -33.14 22.13 -14.40
N ASP A 373 -32.07 21.58 -13.82
CA ASP A 373 -32.11 20.58 -12.75
C ASP A 373 -32.24 21.25 -11.36
N THR A 374 -33.32 22.03 -11.21
CA THR A 374 -33.67 22.87 -10.05
C THR A 374 -35.16 22.72 -9.74
N GLY A 375 -35.52 22.26 -8.55
CA GLY A 375 -36.92 22.17 -8.11
C GLY A 375 -37.30 20.95 -7.25
N TRP A 376 -36.33 20.24 -6.66
CA TRP A 376 -36.61 19.12 -5.76
C TRP A 376 -37.39 19.61 -4.53
N SER A 377 -36.88 20.63 -3.85
CA SER A 377 -37.56 21.35 -2.75
C SER A 377 -38.89 22.00 -3.16
N ASN A 378 -38.93 22.66 -4.32
CA ASN A 378 -40.12 23.38 -4.82
C ASN A 378 -41.33 22.47 -5.14
N SER A 379 -41.13 21.16 -5.26
CA SER A 379 -42.20 20.18 -5.54
C SER A 379 -42.85 19.59 -4.28
N ILE A 380 -42.29 19.85 -3.09
CA ILE A 380 -42.63 19.18 -1.83
C ILE A 380 -43.42 20.11 -0.90
N GLY A 381 -44.52 19.59 -0.34
CA GLY A 381 -45.53 20.40 0.35
C GLY A 381 -45.43 20.32 1.87
N ILE A 382 -45.35 21.48 2.51
CA ILE A 382 -45.68 21.84 3.91
C ILE A 382 -45.75 20.69 4.95
N GLN A 383 -44.68 19.90 5.07
CA GLN A 383 -44.31 19.21 6.31
C GLN A 383 -42.80 19.39 6.49
N THR A 384 -42.38 20.31 7.36
CA THR A 384 -40.97 20.70 7.49
C THR A 384 -40.11 19.69 8.24
N GLY A 385 -40.71 18.83 9.08
CA GLY A 385 -40.01 17.83 9.89
C GLY A 385 -39.64 16.54 9.14
N GLU A 386 -40.52 16.04 8.26
CA GLU A 386 -40.31 14.83 7.45
C GLU A 386 -40.72 15.09 5.99
N SER A 387 -39.98 15.97 5.31
CA SER A 387 -40.35 16.47 3.98
C SER A 387 -40.19 15.41 2.87
N ALA A 388 -39.19 14.54 2.99
CA ALA A 388 -38.92 13.49 2.01
C ALA A 388 -38.42 12.20 2.68
N TYR A 389 -38.65 11.07 2.00
CA TYR A 389 -37.98 9.81 2.27
C TYR A 389 -36.69 9.70 1.47
N PHE A 390 -35.67 9.15 2.11
CA PHE A 390 -34.36 8.86 1.52
C PHE A 390 -34.19 7.36 1.32
N GLY A 391 -33.69 7.00 0.14
CA GLY A 391 -33.19 5.67 -0.17
C GLY A 391 -31.84 5.74 -0.89
N ALA A 392 -31.01 4.73 -0.72
CA ALA A 392 -29.73 4.62 -1.39
C ALA A 392 -29.47 3.17 -1.83
N ASN A 393 -28.98 2.99 -3.05
CA ASN A 393 -28.37 1.73 -3.50
C ASN A 393 -26.88 1.81 -3.20
N VAL A 394 -26.36 0.88 -2.39
CA VAL A 394 -24.96 0.88 -1.95
C VAL A 394 -24.27 -0.46 -2.14
N ARG A 395 -22.93 -0.44 -2.15
CA ARG A 395 -22.05 -1.61 -1.99
C ARG A 395 -20.94 -1.31 -1.01
N TYR A 396 -20.51 -2.32 -0.28
CA TYR A 396 -19.26 -2.26 0.47
C TYR A 396 -18.10 -2.56 -0.48
N LYS A 397 -17.10 -1.69 -0.52
CA LYS A 397 -15.86 -1.88 -1.28
C LYS A 397 -14.69 -1.97 -0.30
N ASN A 398 -13.79 -2.93 -0.48
CA ASN A 398 -12.53 -2.96 0.26
C ASN A 398 -11.41 -2.36 -0.61
N ARG A 399 -10.87 -1.20 -0.23
CA ARG A 399 -9.78 -0.49 -0.92
C ARG A 399 -8.38 -0.84 -0.39
N GLY A 400 -8.33 -1.63 0.67
CA GLY A 400 -7.11 -2.00 1.39
C GLY A 400 -6.28 -3.07 0.69
N THR A 401 -5.54 -3.82 1.51
CA THR A 401 -4.55 -4.81 1.11
C THR A 401 -4.85 -6.22 1.60
N ALA A 402 -5.66 -6.38 2.65
CA ALA A 402 -6.09 -7.68 3.18
C ALA A 402 -7.61 -7.91 3.08
N PRO A 403 -8.08 -9.17 2.94
CA PRO A 403 -9.50 -9.50 3.01
C PRO A 403 -10.04 -9.32 4.43
N ILE A 404 -11.35 -9.15 4.53
CA ILE A 404 -12.07 -9.18 5.80
C ILE A 404 -13.23 -10.17 5.72
N TYR A 405 -13.37 -11.01 6.75
CA TYR A 405 -14.36 -12.08 6.81
C TYR A 405 -15.53 -11.72 7.71
N LYS A 406 -16.73 -12.25 7.42
CA LYS A 406 -17.95 -12.05 8.23
C LYS A 406 -18.24 -10.55 8.50
N VAL A 407 -18.09 -9.71 7.47
CA VAL A 407 -18.07 -8.26 7.59
C VAL A 407 -19.42 -7.71 8.08
N LYS A 408 -19.38 -6.91 9.15
CA LYS A 408 -20.52 -6.18 9.72
C LYS A 408 -20.18 -4.68 9.81
N PRO A 409 -20.38 -3.92 8.71
CA PRO A 409 -20.12 -2.48 8.69
C PRO A 409 -21.27 -1.66 9.29
N THR A 410 -20.93 -0.58 9.99
CA THR A 410 -21.88 0.44 10.45
C THR A 410 -21.62 1.75 9.70
N THR A 411 -22.54 2.12 8.80
CA THR A 411 -22.43 3.29 7.91
C THR A 411 -23.30 4.46 8.40
N THR A 412 -22.73 5.66 8.49
CA THR A 412 -23.43 6.92 8.70
C THR A 412 -23.42 7.77 7.43
N PHE A 413 -24.60 8.24 7.04
CA PHE A 413 -24.78 9.23 5.96
C PHE A 413 -24.79 10.63 6.56
N VAL A 414 -23.91 11.51 6.09
CA VAL A 414 -23.65 12.85 6.64
C VAL A 414 -23.79 13.90 5.54
N LEU A 415 -24.50 14.99 5.83
CA LEU A 415 -24.76 16.08 4.90
C LEU A 415 -24.13 17.40 5.39
N GLY A 416 -23.75 18.26 4.45
CA GLY A 416 -23.02 19.48 4.77
C GLY A 416 -21.72 19.17 5.51
N ASN A 417 -21.44 19.94 6.55
CA ASN A 417 -20.24 19.72 7.36
C ASN A 417 -20.38 18.46 8.22
N ASP A 418 -21.42 18.35 9.07
CA ASP A 418 -21.54 17.24 10.05
C ASP A 418 -22.99 16.80 10.35
N GLN A 419 -23.97 17.08 9.47
CA GLN A 419 -25.36 16.71 9.72
C GLN A 419 -25.63 15.23 9.40
N SER A 420 -25.56 14.36 10.41
CA SER A 420 -25.92 12.94 10.28
C SER A 420 -27.41 12.76 9.95
N ILE A 421 -27.71 12.09 8.84
CA ILE A 421 -29.06 11.73 8.37
C ILE A 421 -29.51 10.40 8.97
N ALA A 422 -28.66 9.38 8.89
CA ALA A 422 -28.93 8.03 9.36
C ALA A 422 -27.63 7.29 9.65
N THR A 423 -27.64 6.41 10.66
CA THR A 423 -26.58 5.45 10.99
C THR A 423 -27.18 4.05 10.92
N ILE A 424 -26.56 3.17 10.14
CA ILE A 424 -27.16 1.90 9.70
C ILE A 424 -26.11 0.80 9.74
N THR A 425 -26.36 -0.21 10.56
CA THR A 425 -25.56 -1.44 10.62
C THR A 425 -26.07 -2.43 9.57
N ALA A 426 -25.16 -3.16 8.91
CA ALA A 426 -25.57 -4.22 7.99
C ALA A 426 -26.37 -5.32 8.73
N LYS A 427 -27.53 -5.68 8.16
CA LYS A 427 -28.43 -6.70 8.71
C LYS A 427 -27.76 -8.10 8.70
N GLU A 428 -28.20 -9.02 9.55
CA GLU A 428 -27.58 -10.37 9.60
C GLU A 428 -27.63 -11.13 8.27
N ASN A 429 -28.66 -10.91 7.44
CA ASN A 429 -28.78 -11.46 6.10
C ASN A 429 -28.01 -10.67 5.02
N GLN A 430 -27.26 -9.64 5.41
CA GLN A 430 -26.43 -8.78 4.56
C GLN A 430 -24.94 -8.87 4.94
N ILE A 431 -24.55 -9.80 5.81
CA ILE A 431 -23.14 -10.05 6.17
C ILE A 431 -22.38 -10.59 4.94
N ALA A 432 -21.27 -9.94 4.59
CA ALA A 432 -20.36 -10.47 3.59
C ALA A 432 -19.51 -11.59 4.22
N ASN A 433 -19.61 -12.83 3.70
CA ASN A 433 -18.79 -13.95 4.15
C ASN A 433 -17.28 -13.63 4.05
N VAL A 434 -16.89 -13.03 2.93
CA VAL A 434 -15.57 -12.46 2.67
C VAL A 434 -15.74 -11.23 1.77
N LEU A 435 -14.96 -10.19 2.02
CA LEU A 435 -14.80 -9.03 1.13
C LEU A 435 -13.30 -8.90 0.77
N PRO A 436 -12.87 -9.44 -0.38
CA PRO A 436 -11.47 -9.40 -0.79
C PRO A 436 -11.03 -7.96 -1.14
N PRO A 437 -9.71 -7.67 -1.15
CA PRO A 437 -9.19 -6.39 -1.62
C PRO A 437 -9.63 -6.08 -3.06
N ASP A 438 -9.95 -4.81 -3.33
CA ASP A 438 -10.61 -4.27 -4.53
C ASP A 438 -11.99 -4.89 -4.87
N GLY A 439 -12.47 -5.83 -4.06
CA GLY A 439 -13.77 -6.46 -4.19
C GLY A 439 -14.93 -5.56 -3.77
N PHE A 440 -16.12 -5.96 -4.23
CA PHE A 440 -17.40 -5.35 -3.89
C PHE A 440 -18.34 -6.38 -3.28
N TYR A 441 -19.08 -6.00 -2.24
CA TYR A 441 -20.20 -6.76 -1.71
C TYR A 441 -21.50 -5.93 -1.73
N PRO A 442 -22.60 -6.45 -2.31
CA PRO A 442 -22.66 -7.63 -3.18
C PRO A 442 -21.79 -7.44 -4.43
N SER A 443 -21.40 -8.54 -5.07
CA SER A 443 -20.60 -8.48 -6.31
C SER A 443 -21.27 -7.60 -7.35
N LYS A 444 -20.51 -6.89 -8.21
CA LYS A 444 -21.08 -6.02 -9.26
C LYS A 444 -21.99 -6.76 -10.26
N THR A 445 -21.94 -8.09 -10.32
CA THR A 445 -22.88 -8.92 -11.10
C THR A 445 -24.23 -9.14 -10.41
N GLN A 446 -24.37 -8.75 -9.14
CA GLN A 446 -25.57 -8.87 -8.31
C GLN A 446 -26.17 -7.48 -8.06
N ALA A 447 -27.46 -7.43 -7.67
CA ALA A 447 -28.09 -6.19 -7.25
C ALA A 447 -27.39 -5.57 -6.02
N PRO A 448 -27.31 -4.23 -5.92
CA PRO A 448 -26.77 -3.55 -4.74
C PRO A 448 -27.68 -3.70 -3.52
N ILE A 449 -27.19 -3.31 -2.34
CA ILE A 449 -28.01 -3.25 -1.13
C ILE A 449 -28.87 -1.99 -1.18
N MET A 450 -30.19 -2.16 -1.17
CA MET A 450 -31.12 -1.05 -0.96
C MET A 450 -31.18 -0.70 0.53
N ILE A 451 -30.88 0.55 0.84
CA ILE A 451 -30.99 1.16 2.17
C ILE A 451 -32.12 2.19 2.13
N ASN A 452 -33.20 1.95 2.87
CA ASN A 452 -34.35 2.88 2.95
C ASN A 452 -35.02 2.94 4.34
N THR A 453 -34.58 2.13 5.31
CA THR A 453 -35.10 2.11 6.68
C THR A 453 -33.99 2.28 7.73
N LYS A 454 -34.36 2.83 8.88
CA LYS A 454 -33.47 3.05 10.04
C LYS A 454 -33.26 1.79 10.88
N ASP A 455 -34.08 0.76 10.69
CA ASP A 455 -34.08 -0.48 11.49
C ASP A 455 -34.14 -1.77 10.66
N ASP A 456 -33.80 -2.88 11.34
CA ASP A 456 -33.70 -4.22 10.76
C ASP A 456 -35.05 -4.80 10.35
N PHE A 457 -36.10 -4.50 11.11
CA PHE A 457 -37.48 -4.93 10.86
C PHE A 457 -38.17 -4.14 9.73
N SER A 458 -37.49 -3.12 9.19
CA SER A 458 -37.98 -2.26 8.12
C SER A 458 -39.21 -1.43 8.51
N ALA A 459 -39.34 -1.10 9.80
CA ALA A 459 -40.50 -0.40 10.37
C ALA A 459 -40.44 1.12 10.19
N SER A 460 -39.25 1.72 10.22
CA SER A 460 -39.05 3.18 10.21
C SER A 460 -38.29 3.61 8.96
N PRO A 461 -38.87 4.39 8.02
CA PRO A 461 -38.15 4.89 6.85
C PRO A 461 -37.10 5.94 7.24
N ILE A 462 -36.10 6.14 6.37
CA ILE A 462 -35.15 7.25 6.50
C ILE A 462 -35.84 8.52 6.00
N THR A 463 -35.88 9.55 6.84
CA THR A 463 -36.58 10.81 6.58
C THR A 463 -35.60 11.99 6.56
N LEU A 464 -35.80 12.91 5.61
CA LEU A 464 -35.10 14.19 5.49
C LEU A 464 -36.06 15.32 5.86
N ASN A 465 -35.61 16.26 6.70
CA ASN A 465 -36.30 17.51 6.93
C ASN A 465 -36.07 18.50 5.76
N PHE A 466 -36.77 19.64 5.75
CA PHE A 466 -36.71 20.59 4.64
C PHE A 466 -35.30 21.17 4.41
N GLU A 467 -34.58 21.54 5.47
CA GLU A 467 -33.23 22.12 5.37
C GLU A 467 -32.18 21.09 4.93
N GLN A 468 -32.30 19.84 5.37
CA GLN A 468 -31.47 18.74 4.88
C GLN A 468 -31.73 18.49 3.39
N LEU A 469 -33.00 18.43 2.96
CA LEU A 469 -33.31 18.25 1.54
C LEU A 469 -32.78 19.40 0.69
N ARG A 470 -32.92 20.64 1.16
CA ARG A 470 -32.39 21.83 0.49
C ARG A 470 -30.86 21.80 0.40
N THR A 471 -30.17 21.44 1.48
CA THR A 471 -28.70 21.32 1.51
C THR A 471 -28.23 20.26 0.50
N LEU A 472 -28.97 19.15 0.37
CA LEU A 472 -28.68 18.10 -0.62
C LEU A 472 -28.91 18.59 -2.07
N GLU A 473 -29.95 19.39 -2.32
CA GLU A 473 -30.22 19.98 -3.64
C GLU A 473 -29.16 21.05 -4.02
N GLU A 474 -28.75 21.89 -3.07
CA GLU A 474 -27.75 22.95 -3.27
C GLU A 474 -26.33 22.39 -3.44
N GLN A 475 -25.92 21.44 -2.59
CA GLN A 475 -24.55 20.91 -2.60
C GLN A 475 -24.35 19.75 -3.56
N LYS A 476 -25.40 18.97 -3.85
CA LYS A 476 -25.35 17.73 -4.66
C LYS A 476 -24.27 16.73 -4.20
N LYS A 477 -23.86 16.80 -2.93
CA LYS A 477 -22.83 15.99 -2.28
C LYS A 477 -23.27 15.50 -0.91
N MET A 478 -22.73 14.37 -0.48
CA MET A 478 -22.96 13.74 0.82
C MET A 478 -21.67 13.02 1.25
N ARG A 479 -21.30 13.09 2.53
CA ARG A 479 -20.21 12.30 3.10
C ARG A 479 -20.78 11.00 3.66
N ILE A 480 -20.06 9.89 3.43
CA ILE A 480 -20.39 8.57 3.96
C ILE A 480 -19.23 8.18 4.87
N GLU A 481 -19.52 7.94 6.14
CA GLU A 481 -18.54 7.50 7.14
C GLU A 481 -18.90 6.11 7.62
N MET A 482 -17.93 5.20 7.71
CA MET A 482 -18.09 3.97 8.47
C MET A 482 -17.43 4.12 9.84
N ASN A 483 -18.25 4.10 10.89
CA ASN A 483 -17.79 4.36 12.26
C ASN A 483 -17.12 3.13 12.90
N GLN A 484 -17.56 1.95 12.47
CA GLN A 484 -17.06 0.66 12.95
C GLN A 484 -17.05 -0.33 11.79
N VAL A 485 -15.95 -1.05 11.66
CA VAL A 485 -15.79 -2.18 10.74
C VAL A 485 -15.44 -3.38 11.59
N SER A 486 -16.44 -4.22 11.89
CA SER A 486 -16.22 -5.49 12.57
C SER A 486 -16.18 -6.63 11.56
N GLY A 487 -15.34 -7.63 11.82
CA GLY A 487 -15.05 -8.72 10.90
C GLY A 487 -13.74 -9.43 11.25
N GLY A 488 -13.67 -10.70 10.90
CA GLY A 488 -12.57 -11.57 11.25
C GLY A 488 -11.36 -11.48 10.31
N VAL A 489 -10.20 -11.75 10.88
CA VAL A 489 -8.93 -12.03 10.19
C VAL A 489 -8.94 -13.48 9.70
N GLY A 490 -8.42 -13.73 8.48
CA GLY A 490 -8.21 -15.09 7.96
C GLY A 490 -6.74 -15.50 8.08
N VAL A 491 -6.45 -16.52 8.89
CA VAL A 491 -5.08 -17.04 9.11
C VAL A 491 -4.94 -18.41 8.45
N LEU A 492 -3.87 -18.59 7.67
CA LEU A 492 -3.54 -19.86 7.02
C LEU A 492 -3.13 -20.90 8.07
N GLN A 493 -3.78 -22.06 8.04
CA GLN A 493 -3.53 -23.16 8.96
C GLN A 493 -2.55 -24.17 8.38
N ARG A 494 -1.96 -25.03 9.23
CA ARG A 494 -0.99 -26.08 8.83
C ARG A 494 -1.54 -27.14 7.85
N ASN A 495 -2.85 -27.13 7.56
CA ASN A 495 -3.51 -28.00 6.58
C ASN A 495 -3.84 -27.29 5.25
N GLY A 496 -3.39 -26.04 5.07
CA GLY A 496 -3.66 -25.22 3.88
C GLY A 496 -5.02 -24.50 3.88
N GLU A 497 -5.85 -24.68 4.90
CA GLU A 497 -7.15 -24.00 5.02
C GLU A 497 -7.03 -22.62 5.67
N ILE A 498 -7.92 -21.69 5.34
CA ILE A 498 -8.03 -20.40 6.04
C ILE A 498 -9.00 -20.55 7.22
N GLN A 499 -8.53 -20.32 8.43
CA GLN A 499 -9.36 -20.21 9.62
C GLN A 499 -9.62 -18.74 9.96
N VAL A 500 -10.88 -18.40 10.25
CA VAL A 500 -11.24 -17.06 10.74
C VAL A 500 -11.07 -17.02 12.26
N THR A 501 -10.13 -16.22 12.75
CA THR A 501 -9.69 -16.21 14.17
C THR A 501 -10.16 -14.97 14.92
N SER A 502 -9.32 -13.94 15.02
CA SER A 502 -9.51 -12.68 15.75
C SER A 502 -10.28 -11.63 14.92
N ASP A 503 -10.73 -10.55 15.56
CA ASP A 503 -11.39 -9.42 14.90
C ASP A 503 -10.37 -8.31 14.56
N TRP A 504 -10.52 -7.68 13.39
CA TRP A 504 -9.64 -6.60 12.93
C TRP A 504 -9.53 -5.42 13.88
N GLY A 505 -10.55 -5.16 14.70
CA GLY A 505 -10.54 -4.09 15.71
C GLY A 505 -9.43 -4.21 16.77
N LEU A 506 -8.76 -5.36 16.89
CA LEU A 506 -7.57 -5.52 17.73
C LEU A 506 -6.28 -5.00 17.09
N TYR A 507 -6.21 -4.98 15.75
CA TYR A 507 -5.00 -4.62 14.99
C TYR A 507 -5.06 -3.21 14.42
N LEU A 508 -6.23 -2.75 13.96
CA LEU A 508 -6.39 -1.44 13.32
C LEU A 508 -5.83 -0.27 14.17
N PRO A 509 -6.08 -0.17 15.50
CA PRO A 509 -5.49 0.91 16.31
C PRO A 509 -3.96 0.85 16.42
N GLN A 510 -3.36 -0.34 16.38
CA GLN A 510 -1.90 -0.52 16.43
C GLN A 510 -1.26 -0.15 15.10
N ILE A 511 -1.89 -0.57 14.00
CA ILE A 511 -1.56 -0.17 12.63
C ILE A 511 -1.60 1.35 12.50
N GLU A 512 -2.69 2.00 12.94
CA GLU A 512 -2.86 3.46 12.89
C GLU A 512 -1.75 4.22 13.63
N ASN A 513 -1.34 3.72 14.80
CA ASN A 513 -0.33 4.37 15.64
C ASN A 513 1.13 4.11 15.25
N THR A 514 1.41 3.12 14.39
CA THR A 514 2.77 2.64 14.10
C THR A 514 3.15 2.68 12.61
N SER A 515 2.34 3.38 11.79
CA SER A 515 2.54 3.51 10.35
C SER A 515 2.27 4.94 9.86
N ALA A 516 2.83 5.29 8.70
CA ALA A 516 2.45 6.47 7.92
C ALA A 516 1.34 6.10 6.93
N HIS A 517 0.34 6.98 6.78
CA HIS A 517 -0.76 6.83 5.82
C HIS A 517 -0.45 7.60 4.53
N ILE A 518 -0.58 6.93 3.38
CA ILE A 518 -0.42 7.54 2.07
C ILE A 518 -1.64 7.25 1.21
N ILE A 519 -2.27 8.30 0.69
CA ILE A 519 -3.29 8.26 -0.35
C ILE A 519 -2.63 8.69 -1.66
N PHE A 520 -2.53 7.79 -2.63
CA PHE A 520 -2.05 8.09 -3.98
C PHE A 520 -3.25 8.30 -4.92
N ASP A 521 -3.39 9.51 -5.45
CA ASP A 521 -4.48 9.97 -6.32
C ASP A 521 -3.99 9.98 -7.77
N THR A 522 -4.45 9.03 -8.58
CA THR A 522 -3.93 8.76 -9.92
C THR A 522 -4.68 9.54 -11.00
N LYS A 523 -4.07 9.68 -12.19
CA LYS A 523 -4.75 10.22 -13.38
C LYS A 523 -5.90 9.37 -13.92
N ASP A 524 -6.10 8.16 -13.39
CA ASP A 524 -7.23 7.29 -13.75
C ASP A 524 -8.48 7.56 -12.87
N ASN A 525 -8.44 8.60 -12.04
CA ASN A 525 -9.41 8.88 -10.96
C ASN A 525 -9.50 7.73 -9.92
N GLU A 526 -8.45 6.92 -9.80
CA GLU A 526 -8.30 5.92 -8.76
C GLU A 526 -7.50 6.51 -7.59
N ALA A 527 -8.13 6.61 -6.41
CA ALA A 527 -7.46 6.89 -5.15
C ALA A 527 -7.12 5.57 -4.45
N ILE A 528 -5.82 5.33 -4.23
CA ILE A 528 -5.25 4.13 -3.63
C ILE A 528 -4.73 4.50 -2.24
N GLU A 529 -5.20 3.81 -1.19
CA GLU A 529 -4.79 4.07 0.19
C GLU A 529 -3.86 2.96 0.69
N ARG A 530 -2.71 3.31 1.26
CA ARG A 530 -1.77 2.35 1.87
C ARG A 530 -1.24 2.89 3.18
N ARG A 531 -0.92 1.98 4.10
CA ARG A 531 -0.10 2.24 5.27
C ARG A 531 1.26 1.58 5.10
N ILE A 532 2.29 2.33 5.46
CA ILE A 532 3.69 1.90 5.40
C ILE A 532 4.22 1.98 6.82
N THR A 533 4.86 0.91 7.29
CA THR A 533 5.44 0.89 8.64
C THR A 533 6.46 2.01 8.79
N ALA A 534 6.49 2.66 9.93
CA ALA A 534 7.36 3.81 10.15
C ALA A 534 7.81 3.87 11.62
N ILE A 535 8.97 4.50 11.86
CA ILE A 535 9.52 4.67 13.21
C ILE A 535 8.71 5.73 13.95
N ASP A 536 8.22 5.38 15.14
CA ASP A 536 7.82 6.37 16.13
C ASP A 536 9.06 6.76 16.97
N PRO A 537 9.50 8.03 16.96
CA PRO A 537 10.71 8.46 17.68
C PRO A 537 10.52 8.57 19.19
N ASP A 538 9.31 8.39 19.72
CA ASP A 538 9.04 8.39 21.16
C ASP A 538 8.90 6.96 21.73
N ASP A 539 8.47 5.99 20.92
CA ASP A 539 8.40 4.58 21.32
C ASP A 539 9.77 3.87 21.19
N VAL A 540 10.12 3.01 22.16
CA VAL A 540 11.39 2.27 22.17
C VAL A 540 11.37 1.06 21.23
N LEU A 541 10.21 0.40 21.10
CA LEU A 541 10.04 -0.76 20.25
C LEU A 541 9.95 -0.34 18.77
N GLU A 542 9.24 0.72 18.46
CA GLU A 542 9.09 1.20 17.08
C GLU A 542 10.39 1.72 16.45
N LYS A 543 11.40 2.08 17.27
CA LYS A 543 12.77 2.43 16.82
C LYS A 543 13.57 1.27 16.26
N THR A 544 13.14 0.04 16.48
CA THR A 544 13.80 -1.17 15.95
C THR A 544 13.42 -1.44 14.50
N LYS A 545 12.47 -0.67 13.94
CA LYS A 545 12.05 -0.76 12.54
C LYS A 545 13.11 -0.23 11.58
N PRO A 546 13.21 -0.78 10.36
CA PRO A 546 13.97 -0.17 9.28
C PRO A 546 13.48 1.25 8.97
N GLU A 547 14.43 2.16 8.70
CA GLU A 547 14.09 3.47 8.17
C GLU A 547 13.57 3.34 6.73
N ILE A 548 12.51 4.08 6.38
CA ILE A 548 11.96 4.12 5.02
C ILE A 548 11.72 5.57 4.59
N THR A 549 12.17 5.92 3.38
CA THR A 549 11.92 7.25 2.79
C THR A 549 10.60 7.30 2.05
N LEU A 550 10.05 8.50 1.85
CA LEU A 550 8.86 8.73 1.02
C LEU A 550 9.02 8.14 -0.39
N LYS A 551 10.22 8.23 -0.98
CA LYS A 551 10.57 7.64 -2.27
C LYS A 551 10.44 6.12 -2.27
N GLU A 552 10.97 5.47 -1.24
CA GLU A 552 10.93 4.01 -1.12
C GLU A 552 9.50 3.53 -0.88
N ALA A 553 8.76 4.19 0.00
CA ALA A 553 7.34 3.93 0.26
C ALA A 553 6.49 4.04 -1.02
N LEU A 554 6.70 5.06 -1.84
CA LEU A 554 6.04 5.22 -3.15
C LEU A 554 6.31 4.02 -4.08
N LYS A 555 7.58 3.58 -4.16
CA LYS A 555 7.98 2.45 -5.00
C LYS A 555 7.42 1.12 -4.47
N LEU A 556 7.44 0.92 -3.15
CA LEU A 556 6.98 -0.31 -2.48
C LEU A 556 5.47 -0.50 -2.54
N ALA A 557 4.70 0.52 -2.16
CA ALA A 557 3.28 0.38 -1.89
C ALA A 557 2.36 0.68 -3.09
N PHE A 558 2.87 1.37 -4.12
CA PHE A 558 2.07 1.86 -5.25
C PHE A 558 2.55 1.41 -6.64
N ASN A 559 3.48 0.46 -6.73
CA ASN A 559 4.04 -0.03 -8.00
C ASN A 559 4.60 1.11 -8.89
N ILE A 560 5.27 2.07 -8.25
CA ILE A 560 5.98 3.14 -8.95
C ILE A 560 7.39 2.66 -9.27
N ARG A 561 7.74 2.62 -10.56
CA ARG A 561 9.09 2.31 -11.02
C ARG A 561 9.91 3.58 -11.12
N GLU A 562 11.23 3.43 -11.00
CA GLU A 562 12.20 4.51 -11.17
C GLU A 562 13.31 4.02 -12.10
N GLU A 563 13.44 4.65 -13.27
CA GLU A 563 14.43 4.33 -14.28
C GLU A 563 15.09 5.65 -14.73
N ASN A 564 16.42 5.75 -14.70
CA ASN A 564 17.16 6.98 -15.04
C ASN A 564 16.70 8.25 -14.30
N LYS A 565 16.38 8.14 -13.00
CA LYS A 565 15.76 9.18 -12.15
C LYS A 565 14.34 9.61 -12.55
N GLN A 566 13.73 8.97 -13.56
CA GLN A 566 12.36 9.23 -13.98
C GLN A 566 11.41 8.25 -13.28
N PHE A 567 10.31 8.76 -12.72
CA PHE A 567 9.24 7.95 -12.16
C PHE A 567 8.26 7.48 -13.24
N TYR A 568 7.82 6.23 -13.12
CA TYR A 568 6.81 5.62 -13.98
C TYR A 568 5.74 4.98 -13.11
N TYR A 569 4.47 5.17 -13.48
CA TYR A 569 3.34 4.47 -12.88
C TYR A 569 2.60 3.72 -13.98
N LYS A 570 2.31 2.43 -13.76
CA LYS A 570 1.90 1.50 -14.84
C LYS A 570 2.94 1.58 -15.98
N ASP A 571 2.54 2.03 -17.17
CA ASP A 571 3.42 2.25 -18.34
C ASP A 571 3.59 3.73 -18.73
N ARG A 572 3.15 4.67 -17.88
CA ARG A 572 3.22 6.13 -18.16
C ARG A 572 4.30 6.83 -17.34
N ILE A 573 4.92 7.83 -17.97
CA ILE A 573 5.85 8.78 -17.34
C ILE A 573 5.06 9.67 -16.37
N VAL A 574 5.46 9.68 -15.10
CA VAL A 574 4.93 10.60 -14.09
C VAL A 574 5.76 11.88 -14.11
N GLY A 575 5.15 13.01 -14.44
CA GLY A 575 5.86 14.30 -14.52
C GLY A 575 6.34 14.83 -13.17
N GLY A 576 5.70 14.38 -12.09
CA GLY A 576 6.02 14.70 -10.71
C GLY A 576 4.84 14.34 -9.80
N PHE A 577 4.94 14.73 -8.53
CA PHE A 577 3.88 14.52 -7.55
C PHE A 577 3.53 15.85 -6.88
N GLU A 578 2.24 16.14 -6.74
CA GLU A 578 1.77 17.17 -5.81
C GLU A 578 1.57 16.52 -4.44
N ILE A 579 2.32 16.99 -3.45
CA ILE A 579 2.26 16.49 -2.08
C ILE A 579 1.42 17.44 -1.23
N ILE A 580 0.35 16.88 -0.66
CA ILE A 580 -0.54 17.50 0.32
C ILE A 580 -0.35 16.72 1.62
N CYS A 581 -0.20 17.40 2.76
CA CYS A 581 -0.11 16.76 4.07
C CYS A 581 -0.91 17.54 5.13
N ASP A 582 -1.06 16.96 6.32
CA ASP A 582 -1.56 17.68 7.49
C ASP A 582 -0.46 18.60 8.09
N PRO A 583 -0.80 19.50 9.05
CA PRO A 583 0.18 20.42 9.65
C PRO A 583 1.28 19.75 10.50
N GLU A 584 1.00 18.61 11.13
CA GLU A 584 1.96 17.91 12.00
C GLU A 584 3.02 17.19 11.16
N THR A 585 2.56 16.48 10.15
CA THR A 585 3.37 15.88 9.09
C THR A 585 4.23 16.94 8.39
N LEU A 586 3.64 18.11 8.05
CA LEU A 586 4.40 19.20 7.47
C LEU A 586 5.57 19.61 8.38
N HIS A 587 5.31 19.83 9.67
CA HIS A 587 6.32 20.28 10.63
C HIS A 587 7.55 19.35 10.64
N LEU A 588 7.32 18.05 10.77
CA LEU A 588 8.36 17.01 10.72
C LEU A 588 9.13 17.01 9.39
N ILE A 589 8.44 17.21 8.26
CA ILE A 589 9.10 17.38 6.95
C ILE A 589 10.03 18.61 6.95
N GLN A 590 9.62 19.74 7.55
CA GLN A 590 10.48 20.94 7.59
C GLN A 590 11.73 20.70 8.42
N GLU A 591 11.61 20.04 9.58
CA GLU A 591 12.74 19.73 10.45
C GLU A 591 13.77 18.85 9.74
N GLN A 592 13.32 17.79 9.06
CA GLN A 592 14.21 16.93 8.28
C GLN A 592 14.86 17.70 7.12
N LEU A 593 14.09 18.43 6.30
CA LEU A 593 14.63 19.20 5.16
C LEU A 593 15.63 20.27 5.61
N ASN A 594 15.47 20.87 6.79
CA ASN A 594 16.43 21.84 7.33
C ASN A 594 17.77 21.22 7.77
N GLN A 595 17.81 19.90 7.98
CA GLN A 595 19.02 19.15 8.32
C GLN A 595 19.70 18.52 7.08
N MET A 596 19.05 18.53 5.91
CA MET A 596 19.60 17.98 4.67
C MET A 596 20.54 18.96 3.96
N ASN A 597 21.66 18.43 3.44
CA ASN A 597 22.57 19.19 2.56
C ASN A 597 21.92 19.54 1.22
N GLU A 598 21.24 18.58 0.61
CA GLU A 598 20.43 18.74 -0.60
C GLU A 598 18.97 18.48 -0.24
N LYS A 599 18.13 19.51 -0.36
CA LYS A 599 16.74 19.46 0.11
C LYS A 599 15.87 18.69 -0.87
N ASN A 600 15.46 17.49 -0.50
CA ASN A 600 14.64 16.62 -1.34
C ASN A 600 13.56 15.90 -0.52
N ILE A 601 12.29 16.22 -0.78
CA ILE A 601 11.12 15.66 -0.07
C ILE A 601 10.98 14.15 -0.29
N TYR A 602 11.44 13.64 -1.43
CA TYR A 602 11.45 12.21 -1.69
C TYR A 602 12.40 11.45 -0.74
N ASN A 603 13.44 12.12 -0.23
CA ASN A 603 14.41 11.56 0.72
C ASN A 603 14.00 11.74 2.19
N VAL A 604 12.84 12.34 2.48
CA VAL A 604 12.32 12.48 3.84
C VAL A 604 11.95 11.09 4.39
N LYS A 605 12.40 10.80 5.60
CA LYS A 605 12.09 9.57 6.33
C LYS A 605 10.66 9.64 6.86
N LEU A 606 9.92 8.55 6.73
CA LEU A 606 8.58 8.46 7.27
C LEU A 606 8.63 8.18 8.78
N ASN A 607 7.78 8.89 9.53
CA ASN A 607 7.49 8.59 10.92
C ASN A 607 6.06 8.08 11.06
N ALA A 608 5.78 7.35 12.14
CA ALA A 608 4.43 6.91 12.46
C ALA A 608 3.46 8.11 12.56
N LYS A 609 2.19 7.88 12.23
CA LYS A 609 1.08 8.87 12.23
C LYS A 609 1.18 10.00 11.19
N MET A 610 2.25 10.09 10.39
CA MET A 610 2.29 11.01 9.24
C MET A 610 1.20 10.68 8.20
N ASN A 611 0.55 11.70 7.63
CA ASN A 611 -0.47 11.53 6.58
C ASN A 611 -0.14 12.33 5.30
N PHE A 612 -0.16 11.64 4.16
CA PHE A 612 0.14 12.20 2.85
C PHE A 612 -0.99 11.93 1.85
N LEU A 613 -1.41 12.96 1.11
CA LEU A 613 -2.15 12.84 -0.13
C LEU A 613 -1.21 13.24 -1.27
N ILE A 614 -0.91 12.29 -2.14
CA ILE A 614 0.07 12.42 -3.22
C ILE A 614 -0.68 12.32 -4.54
N LYS A 615 -0.76 13.42 -5.28
CA LYS A 615 -1.46 13.45 -6.58
C LYS A 615 -0.47 13.28 -7.72
N GLU A 616 -0.79 12.37 -8.63
CA GLU A 616 -0.04 12.17 -9.87
C GLU A 616 -0.14 13.41 -10.77
N LEU A 617 1.01 13.93 -11.23
CA LEU A 617 1.07 15.03 -12.20
C LEU A 617 1.52 14.52 -13.57
N SER A 618 0.85 14.95 -14.62
CA SER A 618 1.41 14.87 -15.98
C SER A 618 2.61 15.80 -16.13
N VAL A 619 3.44 15.58 -17.15
CA VAL A 619 4.60 16.45 -17.43
C VAL A 619 4.18 17.90 -17.69
N SER A 620 3.00 18.15 -18.28
CA SER A 620 2.47 19.51 -18.42
C SER A 620 2.19 20.13 -17.06
N GLU A 621 1.44 19.44 -16.20
CA GLU A 621 1.06 19.96 -14.88
C GLU A 621 2.27 20.16 -13.97
N ALA A 622 3.28 19.29 -14.05
CA ALA A 622 4.54 19.47 -13.35
C ALA A 622 5.26 20.76 -13.78
N ILE A 623 5.23 21.09 -15.08
CA ILE A 623 5.71 22.39 -15.58
C ILE A 623 4.80 23.53 -15.11
N ASP A 624 3.47 23.36 -15.09
CA ASP A 624 2.53 24.35 -14.52
C ASP A 624 2.86 24.67 -13.05
N GLN A 625 3.26 23.66 -12.27
CA GLN A 625 3.65 23.84 -10.87
C GLN A 625 4.96 24.60 -10.66
N LEU A 626 5.78 24.81 -11.69
CA LEU A 626 6.94 25.72 -11.59
C LEU A 626 6.49 27.18 -11.49
N PHE A 627 5.30 27.49 -12.02
CA PHE A 627 4.75 28.84 -12.05
C PHE A 627 3.76 29.09 -10.91
N VAL A 628 3.56 30.37 -10.61
CA VAL A 628 2.53 30.87 -9.70
C VAL A 628 1.90 32.13 -10.28
N LYS A 629 0.63 32.36 -9.95
CA LYS A 629 -0.08 33.60 -10.28
C LYS A 629 0.08 34.58 -9.11
N TYR A 630 0.94 35.55 -9.31
CA TYR A 630 1.14 36.72 -8.44
C TYR A 630 -0.01 37.72 -8.60
N LYS A 631 -0.13 38.74 -7.73
CA LYS A 631 -1.29 39.68 -7.73
C LYS A 631 -1.52 40.37 -9.08
N ARG A 632 -0.48 40.55 -9.91
CA ARG A 632 -0.54 41.22 -11.23
C ARG A 632 0.09 40.46 -12.40
N GLY A 633 0.33 39.14 -12.30
CA GLY A 633 0.84 38.37 -13.43
C GLY A 633 1.18 36.92 -13.10
N GLN A 634 1.83 36.23 -14.04
CA GLN A 634 2.41 34.90 -13.81
C GLN A 634 3.92 35.05 -13.62
N GLY A 635 4.54 34.23 -12.79
CA GLY A 635 5.99 34.11 -12.68
C GLY A 635 6.38 32.73 -12.19
N LEU A 636 7.65 32.43 -12.04
CA LEU A 636 8.08 31.20 -11.36
C LEU A 636 7.83 31.33 -9.85
N LYS A 637 7.61 30.22 -9.13
CA LYS A 637 7.63 30.28 -7.66
C LYS A 637 9.01 30.75 -7.16
N PRO A 638 9.12 31.39 -5.98
CA PRO A 638 10.40 31.94 -5.50
C PRO A 638 11.53 30.91 -5.36
N ASN A 639 11.16 29.65 -5.15
CA ASN A 639 12.02 28.52 -4.79
C ASN A 639 12.38 27.60 -5.97
N ILE A 640 12.13 28.01 -7.22
CA ILE A 640 12.51 27.19 -8.39
C ILE A 640 13.97 27.48 -8.76
N THR A 641 14.81 26.46 -8.63
CA THR A 641 16.24 26.51 -9.00
C THR A 641 16.48 26.05 -10.44
N GLN A 642 17.68 26.32 -10.97
CA GLN A 642 18.07 25.88 -12.31
C GLN A 642 18.08 24.34 -12.44
N GLU A 643 18.40 23.64 -11.35
CA GLU A 643 18.43 22.17 -11.29
C GLU A 643 17.04 21.56 -11.43
N VAL A 644 16.02 22.18 -10.80
CA VAL A 644 14.61 21.77 -10.95
C VAL A 644 14.16 21.89 -12.41
N VAL A 645 14.50 23.00 -13.08
CA VAL A 645 14.15 23.19 -14.50
C VAL A 645 14.94 22.23 -15.41
N GLN A 646 16.21 21.97 -15.11
CA GLN A 646 17.01 20.98 -15.85
C GLN A 646 16.43 19.56 -15.70
N HIS A 647 16.01 19.16 -14.51
CA HIS A 647 15.37 17.85 -14.31
C HIS A 647 14.11 17.73 -15.17
N VAL A 648 13.23 18.74 -15.16
CA VAL A 648 12.01 18.77 -15.99
C VAL A 648 12.32 18.78 -17.50
N GLN A 649 13.44 19.42 -17.92
CA GLN A 649 13.95 19.36 -19.28
C GLN A 649 14.35 17.93 -19.70
N GLU A 650 15.00 17.18 -18.80
CA GLU A 650 15.34 15.76 -19.02
C GLU A 650 14.06 14.93 -19.24
N ILE A 651 13.01 15.13 -18.41
CA ILE A 651 11.70 14.48 -18.61
C ILE A 651 11.13 14.77 -19.99
N VAL A 652 11.04 16.05 -20.38
CA VAL A 652 10.47 16.47 -21.67
C VAL A 652 11.24 15.90 -22.87
N ASN A 653 12.56 15.75 -22.77
CA ASN A 653 13.37 15.14 -23.81
C ASN A 653 13.02 13.66 -24.06
N THR A 654 12.58 12.92 -23.03
CA THR A 654 12.17 11.50 -23.17
C THR A 654 10.77 11.31 -23.78
N LEU A 655 9.93 12.34 -23.83
CA LEU A 655 8.55 12.23 -24.33
C LEU A 655 8.51 11.79 -25.81
N PRO A 656 7.69 10.79 -26.19
CA PRO A 656 7.67 10.26 -27.56
C PRO A 656 7.02 11.22 -28.58
N ASN A 657 6.12 12.11 -28.14
CA ASN A 657 5.38 13.02 -29.02
C ASN A 657 6.15 14.32 -29.27
N SER A 658 6.60 14.53 -30.52
CA SER A 658 7.37 15.72 -30.92
C SER A 658 6.59 17.04 -30.81
N SER A 659 5.30 17.05 -31.17
CA SER A 659 4.46 18.27 -31.08
C SER A 659 4.24 18.68 -29.62
N GLN A 660 3.99 17.71 -28.73
CA GLN A 660 3.88 17.94 -27.29
C GLN A 660 5.22 18.44 -26.73
N ARG A 661 6.35 17.84 -27.15
CA ARG A 661 7.69 18.27 -26.74
C ARG A 661 7.94 19.74 -27.09
N SER A 662 7.64 20.19 -28.31
CA SER A 662 7.80 21.60 -28.71
C SER A 662 6.93 22.58 -27.90
N GLN A 663 5.70 22.19 -27.56
CA GLN A 663 4.82 23.01 -26.72
C GLN A 663 5.37 23.15 -25.29
N LEU A 664 5.83 22.04 -24.69
CA LEU A 664 6.40 22.05 -23.34
C LEU A 664 7.77 22.72 -23.30
N GLN A 665 8.60 22.57 -24.35
CA GLN A 665 9.90 23.23 -24.47
C GLN A 665 9.77 24.75 -24.35
N THR A 666 8.82 25.35 -25.08
CA THR A 666 8.56 26.81 -25.01
C THR A 666 8.37 27.30 -23.57
N ARG A 667 7.73 26.48 -22.71
CA ARG A 667 7.47 26.81 -21.30
C ARG A 667 8.70 26.62 -20.40
N ILE A 668 9.56 25.66 -20.74
CA ILE A 668 10.86 25.47 -20.09
C ILE A 668 11.82 26.61 -20.48
N ASP A 669 11.78 27.07 -21.72
CA ASP A 669 12.54 28.23 -22.20
C ASP A 669 12.11 29.51 -21.44
N ASP A 670 10.80 29.73 -21.27
CA ASP A 670 10.26 30.81 -20.42
C ASP A 670 10.82 30.71 -18.99
N ALA A 671 10.85 29.50 -18.39
CA ALA A 671 11.34 29.27 -17.03
C ALA A 671 12.86 29.54 -16.90
N ASN A 672 13.67 29.01 -17.81
CA ASN A 672 15.11 29.24 -17.86
C ASN A 672 15.43 30.75 -17.99
N LEU A 673 14.67 31.47 -18.82
CA LEU A 673 14.81 32.91 -18.96
C LEU A 673 14.48 33.65 -17.66
N ILE A 674 13.40 33.28 -16.95
CA ILE A 674 13.03 33.88 -15.66
C ILE A 674 14.11 33.62 -14.58
N ILE A 675 14.69 32.41 -14.50
CA ILE A 675 15.76 32.09 -13.54
C ILE A 675 17.02 32.91 -13.84
N LYS A 676 17.45 32.94 -15.10
CA LYS A 676 18.55 33.78 -15.56
C LYS A 676 18.32 35.24 -15.16
N LEU A 677 17.12 35.77 -15.39
CA LEU A 677 16.75 37.14 -15.04
C LEU A 677 16.76 37.41 -13.54
N ARG A 678 16.28 36.48 -12.72
CA ARG A 678 16.34 36.58 -11.24
C ARG A 678 17.77 36.61 -10.72
N SER A 679 18.65 35.75 -11.23
CA SER A 679 20.06 35.72 -10.84
C SER A 679 20.84 37.01 -11.16
N LEU A 680 20.26 37.85 -12.01
CA LEU A 680 20.84 39.08 -12.54
C LEU A 680 20.15 40.36 -11.99
N ALA A 681 18.95 40.22 -11.43
CA ALA A 681 18.23 41.30 -10.77
C ALA A 681 18.67 41.43 -9.31
N ASN A 682 19.73 42.21 -9.06
CA ASN A 682 20.08 42.61 -7.70
C ASN A 682 18.98 43.52 -7.14
N VAL A 683 18.16 42.98 -6.23
CA VAL A 683 17.09 43.69 -5.52
C VAL A 683 17.47 43.84 -4.04
N ASN A 684 17.77 45.07 -3.62
CA ASN A 684 18.01 45.41 -2.22
C ASN A 684 16.80 46.15 -1.65
N VAL A 685 16.13 45.56 -0.64
CA VAL A 685 15.04 46.22 0.08
C VAL A 685 15.52 46.68 1.44
N THR A 686 15.43 47.98 1.68
CA THR A 686 15.81 48.64 2.94
C THR A 686 14.60 49.32 3.55
N LYS A 687 14.22 48.91 4.76
CA LYS A 687 13.14 49.55 5.52
C LYS A 687 13.64 50.91 6.04
N ILE A 688 12.93 51.99 5.74
CA ILE A 688 13.26 53.35 6.20
C ILE A 688 12.62 53.62 7.56
N ASN A 689 11.32 53.31 7.70
CA ASN A 689 10.56 53.49 8.94
C ASN A 689 9.41 52.45 9.04
N SER A 690 8.41 52.65 9.90
CA SER A 690 7.29 51.71 10.08
C SER A 690 6.48 51.44 8.81
N THR A 691 6.32 52.45 7.95
CA THR A 691 5.44 52.46 6.77
C THR A 691 6.19 52.62 5.45
N ASP A 692 7.46 52.99 5.49
CA ASP A 692 8.21 53.41 4.31
C ASP A 692 9.38 52.46 4.00
N TYR A 693 9.47 52.07 2.73
CA TYR A 693 10.46 51.13 2.20
C TYR A 693 11.19 51.72 1.00
N ARG A 694 12.49 51.45 0.92
CA ARG A 694 13.37 51.80 -0.19
C ARG A 694 13.80 50.53 -0.90
N LEU A 695 13.40 50.38 -2.15
CA LEU A 695 13.86 49.31 -3.01
C LEU A 695 14.89 49.87 -4.00
N GLU A 696 16.06 49.24 -4.07
CA GLU A 696 17.13 49.53 -5.01
C GLU A 696 17.24 48.33 -5.96
N PHE A 697 16.92 48.55 -7.24
CA PHE A 697 17.04 47.55 -8.30
C PHE A 697 18.25 47.91 -9.17
N ARG A 698 19.19 46.97 -9.33
CA ARG A 698 20.43 47.12 -10.12
C ARG A 698 20.70 46.04 -11.20
N PRO A 699 19.73 45.58 -12.02
CA PRO A 699 20.09 44.94 -13.28
C PRO A 699 20.71 45.98 -14.21
N ASN A 700 22.00 45.83 -14.51
CA ASN A 700 22.77 46.70 -15.42
C ASN A 700 23.13 45.91 -16.69
N ILE A 701 22.11 45.40 -17.40
CA ILE A 701 22.28 44.29 -18.35
C ILE A 701 21.41 44.46 -19.61
N ARG A 702 22.05 44.25 -20.76
CA ARG A 702 21.41 44.20 -22.07
C ARG A 702 20.82 42.81 -22.34
N ILE A 703 19.51 42.73 -22.56
CA ILE A 703 18.76 41.48 -22.72
C ILE A 703 17.86 41.59 -23.94
N PRO A 704 18.31 41.11 -25.12
CA PRO A 704 17.58 41.26 -26.39
C PRO A 704 16.15 40.71 -26.40
N GLU A 705 15.82 39.78 -25.51
CA GLU A 705 14.54 39.07 -25.45
C GLU A 705 13.41 39.88 -24.79
N ILE A 706 13.75 40.95 -24.06
CA ILE A 706 12.81 41.82 -23.35
C ILE A 706 12.39 43.00 -24.27
N MET A 707 11.08 43.25 -24.32
CA MET A 707 10.46 44.34 -25.09
C MET A 707 10.09 45.54 -24.22
N ALA A 708 9.63 45.29 -22.99
CA ALA A 708 9.29 46.29 -22.00
C ALA A 708 9.49 45.74 -20.58
N TYR A 709 9.58 46.61 -19.59
CA TYR A 709 9.62 46.26 -18.17
C TYR A 709 8.95 47.35 -17.34
N GLY A 710 8.52 47.02 -16.13
CA GLY A 710 8.00 48.02 -15.21
C GLY A 710 7.75 47.55 -13.78
N PHE A 711 7.47 48.53 -12.93
CA PHE A 711 7.12 48.33 -11.53
C PHE A 711 5.64 48.63 -11.33
N LEU A 712 4.94 47.73 -10.63
CA LEU A 712 3.53 47.88 -10.26
C LEU A 712 3.43 47.90 -8.74
N ILE A 713 2.87 48.98 -8.19
CA ILE A 713 2.73 49.20 -6.76
C ILE A 713 1.24 49.28 -6.41
N SER A 714 0.82 48.63 -5.33
CA SER A 714 -0.56 48.62 -4.81
C SER A 714 -1.22 49.99 -4.70
N ASN A 715 -0.46 51.00 -4.27
CA ASN A 715 -1.00 52.27 -3.74
C ASN A 715 -1.28 53.31 -4.85
N GLY A 716 -1.27 52.91 -6.13
CA GLY A 716 -1.37 53.82 -7.27
C GLY A 716 -0.14 54.71 -7.48
N GLY A 717 1.00 54.37 -6.85
CA GLY A 717 2.29 55.01 -7.09
C GLY A 717 2.79 54.79 -8.52
N GLU A 718 3.67 55.68 -8.98
CA GLU A 718 4.14 55.77 -10.36
C GLU A 718 4.57 54.41 -10.92
N SER A 719 3.82 53.93 -11.92
CA SER A 719 4.25 52.80 -12.75
C SER A 719 5.14 53.32 -13.86
N TRP A 720 6.33 52.72 -13.98
CA TRP A 720 7.33 53.11 -14.96
C TRP A 720 7.40 52.03 -16.03
N GLU A 721 6.85 52.29 -17.21
CA GLU A 721 6.99 51.41 -18.37
C GLU A 721 8.24 51.83 -19.17
N GLY A 722 9.23 50.95 -19.19
CA GLY A 722 10.43 51.07 -20.01
C GLY A 722 10.16 50.68 -21.45
N ASP A 723 9.36 51.46 -22.16
CA ASP A 723 9.12 51.26 -23.59
C ASP A 723 10.36 51.63 -24.42
N THR A 724 10.67 50.77 -25.40
CA THR A 724 11.64 50.97 -26.52
C THR A 724 13.13 50.63 -26.33
N GLU A 725 13.61 50.21 -25.15
CA GLU A 725 15.01 49.79 -24.98
C GLU A 725 15.18 48.28 -24.75
N ASN A 726 15.89 47.59 -25.65
CA ASN A 726 16.38 46.19 -25.46
C ASN A 726 17.47 46.07 -24.37
N ILE A 727 17.49 47.00 -23.41
CA ILE A 727 18.47 47.14 -22.34
C ILE A 727 17.68 47.34 -21.06
N VAL A 728 17.73 46.37 -20.15
CA VAL A 728 17.21 46.56 -18.79
C VAL A 728 18.31 47.26 -17.99
N ASN A 729 18.41 48.57 -18.21
CA ASN A 729 19.31 49.47 -17.48
C ASN A 729 18.52 50.12 -16.34
N ILE A 730 18.37 49.38 -15.25
CA ILE A 730 17.69 49.87 -14.05
C ILE A 730 18.77 50.00 -12.98
N ASP A 731 19.21 51.24 -12.70
CA ASP A 731 19.65 51.63 -11.35
C ASP A 731 18.56 52.58 -10.85
N ARG A 732 17.52 52.01 -10.24
CA ARG A 732 16.34 52.77 -9.80
C ARG A 732 16.11 52.58 -8.32
N LEU A 733 15.83 53.71 -7.69
CA LEU A 733 15.39 53.80 -6.32
C LEU A 733 13.88 54.03 -6.29
N ILE A 734 13.14 53.14 -5.62
CA ILE A 734 11.70 53.28 -5.40
C ILE A 734 11.50 53.48 -3.90
N THR A 735 10.95 54.63 -3.52
CA THR A 735 10.49 54.88 -2.16
C THR A 735 8.98 54.69 -2.12
N ILE A 736 8.52 53.76 -1.31
CA ILE A 736 7.10 53.55 -1.03
C ILE A 736 6.85 54.16 0.33
N SER A 737 5.84 55.03 0.42
CA SER A 737 5.42 55.66 1.67
C SER A 737 3.99 55.25 2.01
N ASN A 738 3.69 55.19 3.32
CA ASN A 738 2.39 54.75 3.82
C ASN A 738 1.98 53.34 3.32
N ALA A 739 2.93 52.40 3.25
CA ALA A 739 2.61 51.00 2.96
C ALA A 739 1.77 50.38 4.10
N ASP A 740 0.65 49.78 3.73
CA ASP A 740 -0.20 48.97 4.61
C ASP A 740 0.15 47.47 4.48
N PRO A 741 -0.43 46.57 5.30
CA PRO A 741 -0.12 45.14 5.23
C PRO A 741 -0.54 44.42 3.93
N GLU A 742 -1.38 45.03 3.09
CA GLU A 742 -1.77 44.45 1.79
C GLU A 742 -0.97 45.02 0.60
N SER A 743 -0.17 46.06 0.86
CA SER A 743 0.66 46.73 -0.12
C SER A 743 1.67 45.76 -0.75
N TYR A 744 1.91 45.91 -2.05
CA TYR A 744 2.80 45.02 -2.80
C TYR A 744 3.59 45.76 -3.89
N VAL A 745 4.72 45.18 -4.27
CA VAL A 745 5.60 45.63 -5.36
C VAL A 745 5.89 44.48 -6.31
N ASN A 746 5.44 44.62 -7.55
CA ASN A 746 5.73 43.67 -8.61
C ASN A 746 6.72 44.24 -9.62
N PHE A 747 7.85 43.58 -9.82
CA PHE A 747 8.73 43.82 -10.97
C PHE A 747 8.31 42.89 -12.12
N VAL A 748 7.78 43.49 -13.18
CA VAL A 748 7.24 42.79 -14.34
C VAL A 748 8.09 43.07 -15.57
N ILE A 749 8.35 42.03 -16.36
CA ILE A 749 8.92 42.14 -17.70
C ILE A 749 7.88 41.72 -18.74
N THR A 750 8.00 42.22 -19.95
CA THR A 750 7.26 41.75 -21.13
C THR A 750 8.26 41.37 -22.21
N LEU A 751 8.17 40.14 -22.69
CA LEU A 751 9.04 39.61 -23.74
C LEU A 751 8.59 40.08 -25.12
N GLN A 752 9.46 39.98 -26.13
CA GLN A 752 9.10 40.23 -27.54
C GLN A 752 7.97 39.31 -28.06
N SER A 753 7.70 38.20 -27.39
CA SER A 753 6.55 37.32 -27.67
C SER A 753 5.21 37.86 -27.14
N GLY A 754 5.19 39.02 -26.49
CA GLY A 754 4.00 39.60 -25.86
C GLY A 754 3.58 38.95 -24.53
N LYS A 755 4.34 37.96 -24.02
CA LYS A 755 4.10 37.38 -22.69
C LYS A 755 4.72 38.27 -21.62
N SER A 756 4.03 38.43 -20.49
CA SER A 756 4.55 39.18 -19.33
C SER A 756 4.78 38.27 -18.12
N TYR A 757 5.91 38.47 -17.43
CA TYR A 757 6.31 37.68 -16.27
C TYR A 757 6.68 38.55 -15.08
N VAL A 758 6.25 38.14 -13.89
CA VAL A 758 6.66 38.70 -12.61
C VAL A 758 7.98 38.05 -12.19
N LEU A 759 9.04 38.85 -12.08
CA LEU A 759 10.34 38.38 -11.61
C LEU A 759 10.44 38.42 -10.08
N TYR A 760 9.80 39.42 -9.45
CA TYR A 760 9.82 39.70 -8.02
C TYR A 760 8.44 40.21 -7.58
N GLU A 761 7.88 39.63 -6.51
CA GLU A 761 6.74 40.17 -5.73
C GLU A 761 7.21 40.27 -4.27
N GLN A 762 6.90 41.38 -3.60
CA GLN A 762 7.00 41.55 -2.14
C GLN A 762 5.85 42.39 -1.62
#